data_AF-L1IZ78-F1
#
_entry.id   AF-L1IZ78-F1
#
_cell.length_a   1.000
_cell.length_b   1.000
_cell.length_c   1.000
_cell.angle_alpha   90.00
_cell.angle_beta   90.00
_cell.angle_gamma   90.00
#
_symmetry.space_group_name_H-M   'P 1'
#
loop_
_entity.id
_entity.type
_entity.pdbx_description
1 polymer ?
#
loop_
_entity_poly.entity_id
_entity_poly.type
_entity_poly.pdbx_seq_one_letter_code
_entity_poly.pdbx_strand_id
1 'polypeptide(L)'
;MNFCLLESPPRYHDTTEIKRCLQLSLVFTAQVSASLVQVPHPSKCLPAAFNLSRWPKSSQRRSLTYPNGSAVSVSLPFESWSSARVLAQIAFILLDEVMDYRTVVWDGAGLNSAQPVNYAAGCKDPDSTTCTVSNIQDPFLHITLETWSFGIRRVFTLPRDVQPTLISVLDYSTIDSLFIWNSVLQAGKQDGIDLNYYQLYDAKYFVQSKYFDSWQQLLSLIPPGTIETCSELDAGTYANTREVETYVNVTGNNDTACLDDKVWFSPACLMLNDTSLCIPLVAQYSVYLYMQLTYWLDFPVAMVKMRDGKQKFDDAYYKVVKSGKFLFGWYQPDDNLLGIKDDFPVSLMLPPYNALEQLHGVYKTGNEFIKPRNYVWRKLPSVDPHVTFLATSLNLYDEDMNSLMAESGKMKNVTSDVYLSSWHVACNWVKQSPAVWEQWIPAICAPGQTADPTLSNCVACPAGFYCEGGIQLAQACPKGAFCPANSSAPQTCPSGLQTTRDKMTKESDCSDCTGDNYLINGKCMSLSVLVISIFLPLAVFLLSSAKIMRVLQEYYLPQDEKLLMSTMEELRSQLLINKKYGFYLSNESVEIWVDKQSITCIQSDAMEAACRLALFQEDFDLFFFDNFCATLCQVERYNSQEEEGEISLQQEKLREWLMSMALVLLDRNSPDQRIQTEDRGGPGSTAAGALYFAQDVTETATVASVSDEEPGARRFRFFLDKFIRAKVWMEDQELFERLREACRENVEAMRADCEARFSQLINSPSGSRLEQLSWDKEDKQIFSSPNPSSERGRTLSSSSMELNMWDKYSSGFMEGGNKKTLHLLRQDSYQVRAIEVDEASRMESRISFNKLAESGEVSCVREDVFISQLQQLASRLNSAFHKAILDIILKHCRTQISSGVTSSALLQRRSSQIFSCQMLHRQGEIAAVFPSCKTVKSMTEKLKDFGPPHPAAVWPLTANVLDPVRMCIICQDAADMLEVVSWLEEHQRQHSDLKICEIVNGFGKEEGGARWRGLKVLVLFEDRGGGGGGGGEGGGGGGVGCPGRGGGGGGGGGRIIGEVQLQDKELFALNSRMCRLATMIRSPTMEEYLKTLEAVEEQ
;
A
#
# COMPACT_ATOMS: atom_id res chain seq x y z
N MET A 1 -20.80 38.77 28.73
CA MET A 1 -21.14 39.86 29.67
C MET A 1 -22.40 40.57 29.19
N ASN A 2 -23.14 41.21 30.09
CA ASN A 2 -24.53 41.64 29.87
C ASN A 2 -24.66 43.12 29.43
N PHE A 3 -25.72 43.39 28.66
CA PHE A 3 -26.36 44.69 28.38
C PHE A 3 -25.51 45.87 27.82
N CYS A 4 -25.89 46.33 26.61
CA CYS A 4 -26.64 47.59 26.48
C CYS A 4 -27.33 47.70 25.11
N LEU A 5 -28.62 47.99 25.12
CA LEU A 5 -29.40 48.43 23.96
C LEU A 5 -29.38 49.96 23.91
N LEU A 6 -29.38 50.57 22.73
CA LEU A 6 -30.09 51.83 22.45
C LEU A 6 -30.27 52.05 20.94
N GLU A 7 -31.27 52.83 20.57
CA GLU A 7 -31.89 52.87 19.24
C GLU A 7 -31.49 54.10 18.42
N SER A 8 -31.38 53.93 17.09
CA SER A 8 -31.75 54.87 16.01
C SER A 8 -31.06 56.28 15.88
N PRO A 9 -30.99 56.87 14.66
CA PRO A 9 -30.03 57.94 14.31
C PRO A 9 -30.62 59.36 14.30
N PRO A 10 -29.78 60.44 14.21
CA PRO A 10 -29.66 61.16 12.93
C PRO A 10 -28.36 61.95 12.61
N ARG A 11 -28.04 62.00 11.30
CA ARG A 11 -27.51 63.13 10.47
C ARG A 11 -26.21 63.91 10.83
N TYR A 12 -25.19 63.66 9.98
CA TYR A 12 -24.37 64.62 9.20
C TYR A 12 -23.49 65.72 9.84
N HIS A 13 -22.27 65.82 9.27
CA HIS A 13 -21.26 66.90 9.33
C HIS A 13 -20.46 67.13 10.63
N ASP A 14 -19.29 66.48 10.73
CA ASP A 14 -17.98 67.19 10.73
C ASP A 14 -16.87 66.25 10.21
N THR A 15 -16.01 66.73 9.31
CA THR A 15 -14.94 65.95 8.65
C THR A 15 -13.58 66.01 9.37
N THR A 16 -13.55 66.45 10.63
CA THR A 16 -12.29 66.84 11.28
C THR A 16 -11.80 65.90 12.40
N GLU A 17 -12.64 65.03 12.98
CA GLU A 17 -12.19 63.99 13.94
C GLU A 17 -11.76 62.66 13.28
N ILE A 18 -12.17 62.38 12.05
CA ILE A 18 -11.85 61.13 11.34
C ILE A 18 -10.33 60.92 11.17
N LYS A 19 -9.55 62.01 11.10
CA LYS A 19 -8.08 61.94 10.96
C LYS A 19 -7.29 61.63 12.23
N ARG A 20 -7.93 61.53 13.41
CA ARG A 20 -7.26 61.05 14.65
C ARG A 20 -7.56 59.59 15.00
N CYS A 21 -8.65 59.00 14.48
CA CYS A 21 -8.85 57.56 14.54
C CYS A 21 -8.03 56.79 13.48
N LEU A 22 -7.69 57.44 12.36
CA LEU A 22 -6.92 56.83 11.25
C LEU A 22 -5.39 56.74 11.45
N GLN A 23 -4.88 56.98 12.66
CA GLN A 23 -3.46 56.78 13.01
C GLN A 23 -3.22 55.77 14.15
N LEU A 24 -4.23 54.97 14.49
CA LEU A 24 -4.12 53.77 15.34
C LEU A 24 -4.58 52.50 14.60
N SER A 25 -4.57 52.53 13.25
CA SER A 25 -5.09 51.47 12.36
C SER A 25 -3.99 50.69 11.62
N LEU A 26 -2.74 50.78 12.07
CA LEU A 26 -1.63 49.94 11.61
C LEU A 26 -1.18 49.06 12.78
N VAL A 27 -1.07 47.76 12.52
CA VAL A 27 -0.85 46.68 13.51
C VAL A 27 -2.05 46.42 14.43
N PHE A 28 -3.13 45.89 13.83
CA PHE A 28 -4.00 44.92 14.50
C PHE A 28 -4.11 43.66 13.64
N THR A 29 -3.01 42.90 13.57
CA THR A 29 -3.10 41.46 13.33
C THR A 29 -3.91 40.86 14.47
N ALA A 30 -5.19 40.63 14.25
CA ALA A 30 -6.07 39.99 15.22
C ALA A 30 -5.72 38.50 15.31
N GLN A 31 -4.62 38.19 15.99
CA GLN A 31 -4.39 36.87 16.57
C GLN A 31 -5.47 36.63 17.62
N VAL A 32 -6.62 36.13 17.17
CA VAL A 32 -7.46 35.29 18.01
C VAL A 32 -6.74 33.95 18.11
N SER A 33 -5.71 33.91 18.96
CA SER A 33 -5.16 32.64 19.43
C SER A 33 -6.32 31.86 20.01
N ALA A 34 -6.71 30.75 19.38
CA ALA A 34 -7.75 29.89 19.92
C ALA A 34 -7.38 29.52 21.35
N SER A 35 -8.26 29.80 22.29
CA SER A 35 -8.02 29.43 23.68
C SER A 35 -8.02 27.91 23.77
N LEU A 36 -6.85 27.33 24.00
CA LEU A 36 -6.69 25.89 24.17
C LEU A 36 -7.43 25.45 25.43
N VAL A 37 -8.41 24.55 25.29
CA VAL A 37 -9.27 24.08 26.39
C VAL A 37 -9.15 22.57 26.51
N GLN A 38 -8.94 22.07 27.72
CA GLN A 38 -8.97 20.63 27.98
C GLN A 38 -10.41 20.11 27.83
N VAL A 39 -10.60 19.09 27.00
CA VAL A 39 -11.90 18.46 26.77
C VAL A 39 -12.41 17.79 28.06
N PRO A 40 -13.66 18.06 28.49
CA PRO A 40 -14.24 17.41 29.65
C PRO A 40 -14.67 15.97 29.32
N HIS A 41 -14.22 15.00 30.11
CA HIS A 41 -14.61 13.59 29.98
C HIS A 41 -15.57 13.25 31.14
N PRO A 42 -16.88 13.05 30.88
CA PRO A 42 -17.92 13.16 31.91
C PRO A 42 -18.08 11.91 32.80
N SER A 43 -17.59 10.76 32.35
CA SER A 43 -17.69 9.47 33.06
C SER A 43 -16.67 8.49 32.50
N LYS A 44 -16.37 7.40 33.23
CA LYS A 44 -15.63 6.27 32.67
C LYS A 44 -16.52 5.50 31.68
N CYS A 45 -15.96 5.17 30.53
CA CYS A 45 -16.63 4.39 29.50
C CYS A 45 -16.82 2.94 29.94
N LEU A 46 -15.73 2.27 30.29
CA LEU A 46 -15.66 0.87 30.69
C LEU A 46 -15.97 0.73 32.20
N PRO A 47 -16.60 -0.37 32.64
CA PRO A 47 -16.90 -0.57 34.05
C PRO A 47 -15.62 -0.63 34.88
N ALA A 48 -15.68 -0.23 36.16
CA ALA A 48 -14.49 -0.21 37.03
C ALA A 48 -13.77 -1.57 37.12
N ALA A 49 -14.56 -2.67 37.07
CA ALA A 49 -14.09 -4.05 37.06
C ALA A 49 -13.55 -4.54 35.70
N PHE A 50 -13.65 -3.75 34.62
CA PHE A 50 -12.98 -4.07 33.36
C PHE A 50 -11.48 -4.16 33.59
N ASN A 51 -10.88 -5.26 33.15
CA ASN A 51 -9.46 -5.50 33.24
C ASN A 51 -9.06 -6.35 32.04
N LEU A 52 -8.12 -5.86 31.23
CA LEU A 52 -7.57 -6.63 30.13
C LEU A 52 -6.48 -7.55 30.71
N SER A 53 -6.55 -8.85 30.47
CA SER A 53 -5.64 -9.82 31.11
C SER A 53 -4.16 -9.56 30.77
N ARG A 54 -3.89 -9.15 29.52
CA ARG A 54 -2.59 -8.70 29.03
C ARG A 54 -2.26 -7.23 29.33
N TRP A 55 -3.10 -6.53 30.10
CA TRP A 55 -2.83 -5.16 30.56
C TRP A 55 -3.49 -4.86 31.92
N PRO A 56 -2.91 -5.32 33.05
CA PRO A 56 -3.48 -5.06 34.36
C PRO A 56 -3.29 -3.60 34.78
N LYS A 57 -4.32 -3.06 35.42
CA LYS A 57 -4.34 -1.73 36.02
C LYS A 57 -3.27 -1.59 37.10
N SER A 58 -2.63 -0.42 37.14
CA SER A 58 -1.58 -0.08 38.10
C SER A 58 -2.18 0.51 39.38
N SER A 59 -1.39 0.57 40.46
CA SER A 59 -1.74 1.34 41.66
C SER A 59 -1.63 2.86 41.44
N GLN A 60 -0.89 3.28 40.42
CA GLN A 60 -0.76 4.67 39.95
C GLN A 60 -0.77 4.69 38.42
N ARG A 61 -1.52 5.64 37.82
CA ARG A 61 -1.58 5.79 36.36
C ARG A 61 -0.21 6.06 35.75
N ARG A 62 0.05 5.42 34.61
CA ARG A 62 1.27 5.56 33.80
C ARG A 62 1.37 6.95 33.17
N SER A 63 2.56 7.33 32.72
CA SER A 63 2.84 8.63 32.10
C SER A 63 4.10 8.55 31.26
N LEU A 64 4.19 9.41 30.25
CA LEU A 64 5.40 9.59 29.46
C LEU A 64 6.51 10.07 30.39
N THR A 65 7.68 9.44 30.33
CA THR A 65 8.84 9.81 31.17
C THR A 65 9.91 10.40 30.26
N TYR A 66 10.03 11.72 30.28
CA TYR A 66 11.01 12.42 29.45
C TYR A 66 12.45 12.17 29.94
N PRO A 67 13.49 12.40 29.09
CA PRO A 67 14.90 12.17 29.46
C PRO A 67 15.42 13.00 30.65
N ASN A 68 14.72 14.06 31.04
CA ASN A 68 14.98 14.88 32.24
C ASN A 68 14.32 14.32 33.53
N GLY A 69 13.59 13.19 33.43
CA GLY A 69 12.82 12.60 34.52
C GLY A 69 11.43 13.20 34.76
N SER A 70 10.96 14.16 33.96
CA SER A 70 9.61 14.72 34.13
C SER A 70 8.54 13.77 33.59
N ALA A 71 7.52 13.50 34.42
CA ALA A 71 6.35 12.70 34.04
C ALA A 71 5.28 13.60 33.39
N VAL A 72 4.93 13.30 32.14
CA VAL A 72 4.00 14.09 31.30
C VAL A 72 2.81 13.23 30.87
N SER A 73 1.63 13.83 30.77
CA SER A 73 0.44 13.16 30.23
C SER A 73 0.53 13.00 28.71
N VAL A 74 0.00 11.90 28.16
CA VAL A 74 -0.18 11.79 26.71
C VAL A 74 -1.15 12.88 26.25
N SER A 75 -0.80 13.61 25.19
CA SER A 75 -1.53 14.80 24.74
C SER A 75 -2.03 14.61 23.31
N LEU A 76 -3.34 14.68 23.13
CA LEU A 76 -4.07 14.47 21.88
C LEU A 76 -4.81 15.76 21.45
N PRO A 77 -4.98 16.01 20.14
CA PRO A 77 -5.86 17.05 19.65
C PRO A 77 -7.34 16.65 19.75
N PHE A 78 -8.22 17.63 19.91
CA PHE A 78 -9.63 17.53 19.53
C PHE A 78 -9.81 18.36 18.27
N GLU A 79 -9.94 17.69 17.13
CA GLU A 79 -9.98 18.32 15.81
C GLU A 79 -11.32 19.03 15.52
N SER A 80 -11.36 19.84 14.46
CA SER A 80 -12.56 20.55 14.01
C SER A 80 -13.56 19.69 13.22
N TRP A 81 -13.12 18.57 12.63
CA TRP A 81 -13.95 17.62 11.88
C TRP A 81 -14.30 16.36 12.71
N SER A 82 -15.45 15.74 12.40
CA SER A 82 -16.11 14.81 13.32
C SER A 82 -15.45 13.42 13.46
N SER A 83 -14.89 12.88 12.37
CA SER A 83 -14.16 11.59 12.39
C SER A 83 -12.98 11.63 13.35
N ALA A 84 -12.15 12.66 13.26
CA ALA A 84 -10.96 12.77 14.10
C ALA A 84 -11.30 13.06 15.57
N ARG A 85 -12.40 13.76 15.86
CA ARG A 85 -12.94 13.86 17.23
C ARG A 85 -13.29 12.49 17.80
N VAL A 86 -13.98 11.65 17.04
CA VAL A 86 -14.35 10.30 17.49
C VAL A 86 -13.09 9.43 17.66
N LEU A 87 -12.11 9.52 16.75
CA LEU A 87 -10.81 8.86 16.90
C LEU A 87 -10.03 9.33 18.14
N ALA A 88 -10.02 10.62 18.43
CA ALA A 88 -9.39 11.17 19.64
C ALA A 88 -10.05 10.65 20.92
N GLN A 89 -11.38 10.50 20.91
CA GLN A 89 -12.12 9.91 22.03
C GLN A 89 -11.89 8.40 22.16
N ILE A 90 -11.78 7.65 21.04
CA ILE A 90 -11.36 6.23 21.07
C ILE A 90 -9.95 6.12 21.65
N ALA A 91 -8.98 6.87 21.12
CA ALA A 91 -7.61 6.89 21.62
C ALA A 91 -7.52 7.26 23.11
N PHE A 92 -8.31 8.23 23.58
CA PHE A 92 -8.41 8.56 24.99
C PHE A 92 -8.92 7.37 25.83
N ILE A 93 -9.98 6.67 25.42
CA ILE A 93 -10.51 5.51 26.16
C ILE A 93 -9.45 4.41 26.27
N LEU A 94 -8.78 4.10 25.14
CA LEU A 94 -7.77 3.07 25.10
C LEU A 94 -6.55 3.46 25.96
N LEU A 95 -6.09 4.72 25.93
CA LEU A 95 -5.00 5.17 26.78
C LEU A 95 -5.38 5.28 28.27
N ASP A 96 -6.50 5.90 28.62
CA ASP A 96 -6.87 6.26 30.02
C ASP A 96 -7.64 5.16 30.77
N GLU A 97 -8.31 4.25 30.07
CA GLU A 97 -9.13 3.19 30.69
C GLU A 97 -8.60 1.78 30.49
N VAL A 98 -8.01 1.49 29.33
CA VAL A 98 -7.41 0.18 29.02
C VAL A 98 -5.93 0.17 29.41
N MET A 99 -5.14 1.12 28.90
CA MET A 99 -3.69 1.18 29.13
C MET A 99 -3.31 1.90 30.45
N ASP A 100 -4.27 2.59 31.08
CA ASP A 100 -4.14 3.25 32.39
C ASP A 100 -3.04 4.33 32.42
N TYR A 101 -2.88 5.07 31.32
CA TYR A 101 -2.06 6.28 31.17
C TYR A 101 -2.84 7.54 31.57
N ARG A 102 -2.14 8.55 32.11
CA ARG A 102 -2.69 9.91 32.17
C ARG A 102 -2.75 10.50 30.76
N THR A 103 -3.96 10.77 30.28
CA THR A 103 -4.21 11.29 28.93
C THR A 103 -5.00 12.59 28.98
N VAL A 104 -4.73 13.51 28.06
CA VAL A 104 -5.40 14.81 27.92
C VAL A 104 -5.71 15.05 26.46
N VAL A 105 -6.94 15.51 26.16
CA VAL A 105 -7.36 15.94 24.82
C VAL A 105 -7.61 17.44 24.84
N TRP A 106 -7.14 18.17 23.83
CA TRP A 106 -7.20 19.64 23.76
C TRP A 106 -8.05 20.14 22.58
N ASP A 107 -9.14 20.84 22.90
CA ASP A 107 -9.88 21.66 21.94
C ASP A 107 -9.11 22.95 21.60
N GLY A 108 -9.30 23.43 20.38
CA GLY A 108 -8.55 24.54 19.79
C GLY A 108 -7.14 24.18 19.30
N ALA A 109 -6.67 22.93 19.51
CA ALA A 109 -5.37 22.46 19.05
C ALA A 109 -5.36 21.95 17.58
N GLY A 110 -6.53 21.94 16.96
CA GLY A 110 -6.81 21.24 15.70
C GLY A 110 -7.91 21.92 14.87
N LEU A 111 -7.77 23.23 14.58
CA LEU A 111 -8.76 23.93 13.74
C LEU A 111 -8.69 23.47 12.27
N ASN A 112 -7.52 22.96 11.86
CA ASN A 112 -7.25 22.34 10.57
C ASN A 112 -6.12 21.32 10.74
N SER A 113 -5.97 20.39 9.79
CA SER A 113 -4.99 19.29 9.90
C SER A 113 -3.50 19.68 9.94
N ALA A 114 -3.13 20.96 9.70
CA ALA A 114 -1.75 21.42 9.82
C ALA A 114 -1.35 21.88 11.23
N GLN A 115 -2.31 22.35 12.06
CA GLN A 115 -2.00 22.80 13.41
C GLN A 115 -1.54 21.67 14.35
N PRO A 116 -2.17 20.47 14.35
CA PRO A 116 -1.71 19.34 15.16
C PRO A 116 -0.29 18.88 14.78
N VAL A 117 0.00 18.87 13.47
CA VAL A 117 1.34 18.58 12.92
C VAL A 117 2.38 19.55 13.47
N ASN A 118 2.08 20.85 13.47
CA ASN A 118 2.96 21.87 14.01
C ASN A 118 3.14 21.73 15.54
N TYR A 119 2.08 21.43 16.29
CA TYR A 119 2.19 21.17 17.73
C TYR A 119 3.01 19.91 18.05
N ALA A 120 2.90 18.85 17.25
CA ALA A 120 3.68 17.61 17.38
C ALA A 120 5.16 17.77 16.96
N ALA A 121 5.44 18.69 16.02
CA ALA A 121 6.78 19.18 15.72
C ALA A 121 7.39 20.06 16.85
N GLY A 122 6.56 20.48 17.81
CA GLY A 122 6.94 21.38 18.90
C GLY A 122 6.94 22.87 18.53
N CYS A 123 6.33 23.28 17.42
CA CYS A 123 6.22 24.70 17.05
C CYS A 123 5.38 25.46 18.09
N LYS A 124 5.82 26.65 18.52
CA LYS A 124 5.03 27.51 19.42
C LYS A 124 3.90 28.25 18.72
N ASP A 125 4.08 28.56 17.44
CA ASP A 125 3.07 29.11 16.56
C ASP A 125 2.48 27.95 15.73
N PRO A 126 1.19 27.61 15.91
CA PRO A 126 0.56 26.48 15.21
C PRO A 126 0.35 26.73 13.72
N ASP A 127 0.40 27.97 13.24
CA ASP A 127 0.18 28.31 11.83
C ASP A 127 1.49 28.53 11.05
N SER A 128 2.63 28.62 11.76
CA SER A 128 3.96 28.83 11.17
C SER A 128 4.34 27.74 10.15
N THR A 129 4.68 28.13 8.92
CA THR A 129 5.19 27.21 7.89
C THR A 129 6.64 26.80 8.12
N THR A 130 7.41 27.63 8.82
CA THR A 130 8.86 27.47 9.01
C THR A 130 9.26 27.03 10.41
N CYS A 131 8.34 27.05 11.38
CA CYS A 131 8.55 26.59 12.76
C CYS A 131 9.78 27.20 13.45
N THR A 132 10.07 28.48 13.18
CA THR A 132 11.29 29.18 13.64
C THR A 132 11.44 29.27 15.16
N VAL A 133 10.34 29.18 15.89
CA VAL A 133 10.32 29.12 17.35
C VAL A 133 9.66 27.80 17.78
N SER A 134 10.48 26.85 18.21
CA SER A 134 10.05 25.50 18.57
C SER A 134 10.59 25.04 19.94
N ASN A 135 9.98 23.99 20.48
CA ASN A 135 10.41 23.24 21.65
C ASN A 135 10.34 21.74 21.34
N ILE A 136 11.31 21.23 20.59
CA ILE A 136 11.36 19.84 20.11
C ILE A 136 11.56 18.83 21.27
N GLN A 137 11.85 19.31 22.49
CA GLN A 137 12.04 18.48 23.68
C GLN A 137 10.75 18.27 24.48
N ASP A 138 9.77 19.14 24.30
CA ASP A 138 8.49 19.13 25.01
C ASP A 138 7.43 19.78 24.09
N PRO A 139 6.86 19.00 23.15
CA PRO A 139 5.84 19.46 22.23
C PRO A 139 4.49 19.62 22.95
N PHE A 140 3.59 20.41 22.38
CA PHE A 140 2.25 20.59 22.98
C PHE A 140 1.35 19.36 22.77
N LEU A 141 1.48 18.70 21.61
CA LEU A 141 0.81 17.44 21.29
C LEU A 141 1.85 16.34 21.09
N HIS A 142 1.49 15.10 21.42
CA HIS A 142 2.36 13.94 21.23
C HIS A 142 2.01 13.14 19.98
N ILE A 143 0.72 13.13 19.61
CA ILE A 143 0.15 12.32 18.53
C ILE A 143 -0.81 13.23 17.74
N THR A 144 -0.76 13.18 16.41
CA THR A 144 -1.83 13.68 15.53
C THR A 144 -2.72 12.52 15.13
N LEU A 145 -4.02 12.78 14.97
CA LEU A 145 -5.00 11.76 14.59
C LEU A 145 -5.68 12.24 13.31
N GLU A 146 -5.67 11.39 12.28
CA GLU A 146 -6.33 11.65 11.01
C GLU A 146 -5.87 12.96 10.34
N THR A 147 -4.59 13.00 9.94
CA THR A 147 -4.01 14.15 9.24
C THR A 147 -4.37 14.09 7.75
N TRP A 148 -5.17 15.06 7.28
CA TRP A 148 -5.59 15.21 5.89
C TRP A 148 -4.52 15.92 5.02
N SER A 149 -4.81 16.07 3.72
CA SER A 149 -3.94 16.66 2.68
C SER A 149 -3.17 17.93 3.10
N PHE A 150 -3.83 18.88 3.78
CA PHE A 150 -3.19 20.14 4.21
C PHE A 150 -2.13 19.90 5.29
N GLY A 151 -2.42 19.06 6.29
CA GLY A 151 -1.44 18.63 7.29
C GLY A 151 -0.32 17.76 6.71
N ILE A 152 -0.64 16.87 5.77
CA ILE A 152 0.37 16.06 5.05
C ILE A 152 1.35 16.98 4.29
N ARG A 153 0.83 17.98 3.56
CA ARG A 153 1.66 19.02 2.93
C ARG A 153 2.46 19.81 3.95
N ARG A 154 1.88 20.15 5.12
CA ARG A 154 2.58 20.86 6.21
C ARG A 154 3.83 20.11 6.67
N VAL A 155 3.76 18.79 6.86
CA VAL A 155 4.92 17.98 7.25
C VAL A 155 6.08 18.16 6.26
N PHE A 156 5.82 18.10 4.95
CA PHE A 156 6.87 18.27 3.95
C PHE A 156 7.43 19.70 3.87
N THR A 157 6.67 20.73 4.27
CA THR A 157 7.16 22.12 4.35
C THR A 157 7.97 22.43 5.61
N LEU A 158 7.85 21.62 6.67
CA LEU A 158 8.60 21.82 7.91
C LEU A 158 10.10 21.46 7.76
N PRO A 159 11.01 22.12 8.51
CA PRO A 159 12.42 21.72 8.59
C PRO A 159 12.62 20.24 8.97
N ARG A 160 13.53 19.54 8.29
CA ARG A 160 13.76 18.08 8.44
C ARG A 160 14.14 17.63 9.86
N ASP A 161 14.63 18.53 10.70
CA ASP A 161 14.96 18.30 12.11
C ASP A 161 13.72 18.30 13.02
N VAL A 162 12.72 19.14 12.73
CA VAL A 162 11.48 19.25 13.52
C VAL A 162 10.32 18.39 13.01
N GLN A 163 10.41 17.85 11.78
CA GLN A 163 9.35 17.02 11.20
C GLN A 163 8.91 15.87 12.15
N PRO A 164 7.59 15.74 12.42
CA PRO A 164 7.06 14.64 13.21
C PRO A 164 7.12 13.33 12.42
N THR A 165 7.20 12.21 13.12
CA THR A 165 7.37 10.89 12.51
C THR A 165 6.03 10.34 12.03
N LEU A 166 5.94 10.00 10.74
CA LEU A 166 4.81 9.23 10.21
C LEU A 166 4.84 7.83 10.83
N ILE A 167 3.72 7.40 11.41
CA ILE A 167 3.61 6.09 12.08
C ILE A 167 2.51 5.21 11.49
N SER A 168 1.44 5.79 10.95
CA SER A 168 0.32 5.03 10.40
C SER A 168 -0.34 5.79 9.25
N VAL A 169 -0.84 5.01 8.30
CA VAL A 169 -1.71 5.47 7.20
C VAL A 169 -3.01 4.70 7.39
N LEU A 170 -4.09 5.43 7.66
CA LEU A 170 -5.38 4.84 7.97
C LEU A 170 -6.02 4.24 6.71
N ASP A 171 -6.71 3.11 6.84
CA ASP A 171 -7.15 2.32 5.69
C ASP A 171 -8.44 2.80 5.03
N TYR A 172 -9.26 3.61 5.71
CA TYR A 172 -10.37 4.32 5.08
C TYR A 172 -9.87 5.51 4.25
N SER A 173 -10.66 5.89 3.24
CA SER A 173 -10.34 6.99 2.34
C SER A 173 -11.07 8.28 2.72
N THR A 174 -10.40 9.43 2.55
CA THR A 174 -11.06 10.74 2.59
C THR A 174 -11.15 11.38 1.21
N ILE A 175 -12.16 12.21 1.00
CA ILE A 175 -12.39 12.92 -0.27
C ILE A 175 -13.13 14.24 0.00
N ASP A 176 -12.76 15.31 -0.73
CA ASP A 176 -13.52 16.56 -0.87
C ASP A 176 -14.02 16.62 -2.32
N SER A 177 -15.34 16.67 -2.52
CA SER A 177 -15.98 16.55 -3.84
C SER A 177 -17.35 17.23 -3.89
N LEU A 178 -17.96 17.22 -5.07
CA LEU A 178 -19.37 17.57 -5.25
C LEU A 178 -20.26 16.39 -4.86
N PHE A 179 -21.34 16.70 -4.16
CA PHE A 179 -22.37 15.77 -3.71
C PHE A 179 -23.76 16.24 -4.12
N ILE A 180 -24.67 15.26 -4.21
CA ILE A 180 -26.11 15.45 -4.42
C ILE A 180 -26.92 14.67 -3.40
N TRP A 181 -28.15 15.09 -3.16
CA TRP A 181 -29.09 14.30 -2.37
C TRP A 181 -29.56 13.05 -3.13
N ASN A 182 -29.64 11.90 -2.45
CA ASN A 182 -30.18 10.67 -3.03
C ASN A 182 -31.62 10.87 -3.53
N SER A 183 -32.45 11.70 -2.89
CA SER A 183 -33.80 12.00 -3.41
C SER A 183 -33.79 12.68 -4.79
N VAL A 184 -32.78 13.51 -5.08
CA VAL A 184 -32.56 14.12 -6.41
C VAL A 184 -32.12 13.06 -7.41
N LEU A 185 -31.19 12.18 -7.00
CA LEU A 185 -30.73 11.06 -7.81
C LEU A 185 -31.86 10.09 -8.17
N GLN A 186 -32.71 9.71 -7.22
CA GLN A 186 -33.85 8.83 -7.46
C GLN A 186 -34.89 9.48 -8.39
N ALA A 187 -35.11 10.79 -8.28
CA ALA A 187 -35.98 11.51 -9.20
C ALA A 187 -35.43 11.48 -10.64
N GLY A 188 -34.13 11.76 -10.84
CA GLY A 188 -33.49 11.61 -12.15
C GLY A 188 -33.61 10.18 -12.71
N LYS A 189 -33.38 9.16 -11.86
CA LYS A 189 -33.48 7.74 -12.25
C LYS A 189 -34.89 7.32 -12.68
N GLN A 190 -35.93 7.87 -12.08
CA GLN A 190 -37.32 7.63 -12.51
C GLN A 190 -37.58 8.12 -13.95
N ASP A 191 -36.83 9.13 -14.39
CA ASP A 191 -36.87 9.70 -15.74
C ASP A 191 -35.77 9.19 -16.68
N GLY A 192 -34.97 8.21 -16.24
CA GLY A 192 -33.89 7.60 -17.03
C GLY A 192 -32.58 8.39 -17.10
N ILE A 193 -32.37 9.36 -16.20
CA ILE A 193 -31.17 10.22 -16.15
C ILE A 193 -30.38 9.89 -14.87
N ASP A 194 -29.17 9.33 -15.00
CA ASP A 194 -28.33 9.04 -13.82
C ASP A 194 -27.53 10.27 -13.37
N LEU A 195 -28.18 11.13 -12.57
CA LEU A 195 -27.59 12.37 -12.04
C LEU A 195 -26.37 12.16 -11.12
N ASN A 196 -25.92 10.92 -10.89
CA ASN A 196 -24.62 10.66 -10.24
C ASN A 196 -23.43 10.79 -11.20
N TYR A 197 -23.66 10.85 -12.52
CA TYR A 197 -22.59 10.78 -13.53
C TYR A 197 -22.39 12.13 -14.20
N TYR A 198 -21.15 12.64 -14.15
CA TYR A 198 -20.84 14.01 -14.57
C TYR A 198 -21.26 14.35 -16.00
N GLN A 199 -21.15 13.43 -16.97
CA GLN A 199 -21.44 13.72 -18.38
C GLN A 199 -22.92 14.04 -18.67
N LEU A 200 -23.82 13.71 -17.74
CA LEU A 200 -25.26 13.97 -17.89
C LEU A 200 -25.69 15.35 -17.40
N TYR A 201 -24.76 16.21 -16.96
CA TYR A 201 -25.05 17.56 -16.45
C TYR A 201 -25.18 18.66 -17.52
N ASP A 202 -24.91 18.34 -18.79
CA ASP A 202 -25.19 19.24 -19.92
C ASP A 202 -26.70 19.52 -20.03
N ALA A 203 -27.05 20.81 -20.13
CA ALA A 203 -28.42 21.30 -20.23
C ALA A 203 -29.24 20.72 -21.39
N LYS A 204 -28.58 20.14 -22.39
CA LYS A 204 -29.24 19.48 -23.54
C LYS A 204 -29.96 18.19 -23.15
N TYR A 205 -29.54 17.51 -22.06
CA TYR A 205 -30.06 16.19 -21.69
C TYR A 205 -31.28 16.21 -20.76
N PHE A 206 -31.47 17.28 -19.96
CA PHE A 206 -32.57 17.36 -19.00
C PHE A 206 -32.94 18.79 -18.59
N VAL A 207 -34.14 18.95 -18.04
CA VAL A 207 -34.62 20.22 -17.47
C VAL A 207 -34.24 20.30 -15.99
N GLN A 208 -33.31 21.21 -15.66
CA GLN A 208 -32.70 21.33 -14.33
C GLN A 208 -33.73 21.60 -13.22
N SER A 209 -34.67 22.52 -13.47
CA SER A 209 -35.71 22.95 -12.54
C SER A 209 -36.74 21.87 -12.16
N LYS A 210 -36.63 20.67 -12.75
CA LYS A 210 -37.39 19.49 -12.33
C LYS A 210 -36.79 18.79 -11.11
N TYR A 211 -35.46 18.85 -10.95
CA TYR A 211 -34.72 18.09 -9.94
C TYR A 211 -34.04 18.99 -8.91
N PHE A 212 -33.57 20.16 -9.32
CA PHE A 212 -32.90 21.15 -8.50
C PHE A 212 -33.81 22.35 -8.20
N ASP A 213 -33.64 22.95 -7.03
CA ASP A 213 -34.23 24.24 -6.70
C ASP A 213 -33.55 25.38 -7.52
N SER A 214 -34.04 26.61 -7.40
CA SER A 214 -33.41 27.77 -8.07
C SER A 214 -32.23 28.34 -7.28
N TRP A 215 -31.27 28.99 -7.95
CA TRP A 215 -30.18 29.69 -7.25
C TRP A 215 -30.67 30.91 -6.45
N GLN A 216 -31.78 31.53 -6.86
CA GLN A 216 -32.45 32.57 -6.08
C GLN A 216 -32.98 32.01 -4.75
N GLN A 217 -33.52 30.80 -4.77
CA GLN A 217 -33.96 30.09 -3.57
C GLN A 217 -32.76 29.72 -2.68
N LEU A 218 -31.67 29.18 -3.24
CA LEU A 218 -30.42 28.98 -2.50
C LEU A 218 -29.96 30.28 -1.81
N LEU A 219 -29.86 31.39 -2.55
CA LEU A 219 -29.43 32.68 -2.02
C LEU A 219 -30.37 33.22 -0.92
N SER A 220 -31.67 32.89 -0.98
CA SER A 220 -32.66 33.27 0.04
C SER A 220 -32.53 32.49 1.35
N LEU A 221 -31.94 31.28 1.32
CA LEU A 221 -31.69 30.46 2.50
C LEU A 221 -30.40 30.85 3.23
N ILE A 222 -29.42 31.42 2.52
CA ILE A 222 -28.10 31.76 3.08
C ILE A 222 -28.19 33.05 3.91
N PRO A 223 -27.78 33.05 5.21
CA PRO A 223 -27.72 34.28 5.99
C PRO A 223 -26.75 35.30 5.37
N PRO A 224 -27.15 36.57 5.13
CA PRO A 224 -26.34 37.51 4.34
C PRO A 224 -24.91 37.75 4.86
N GLY A 225 -24.68 37.68 6.18
CA GLY A 225 -23.35 37.79 6.79
C GLY A 225 -22.48 36.53 6.74
N THR A 226 -22.92 35.48 6.03
CA THR A 226 -22.19 34.22 5.86
C THR A 226 -21.77 33.95 4.40
N ILE A 227 -22.22 34.80 3.46
CA ILE A 227 -21.74 34.79 2.08
C ILE A 227 -20.32 35.38 2.04
N GLU A 228 -19.45 34.78 1.25
CA GLU A 228 -18.16 35.35 0.87
C GLU A 228 -18.30 35.93 -0.54
N THR A 229 -17.97 37.21 -0.72
CA THR A 229 -18.22 37.90 -1.99
C THR A 229 -17.20 37.51 -3.06
N CYS A 230 -17.54 37.65 -4.35
CA CYS A 230 -16.60 37.40 -5.44
C CYS A 230 -15.34 38.26 -5.31
N SER A 231 -15.51 39.52 -4.90
CA SER A 231 -14.41 40.44 -4.60
C SER A 231 -13.58 40.00 -3.39
N GLU A 232 -14.22 39.49 -2.31
CA GLU A 232 -13.50 38.92 -1.16
C GLU A 232 -12.64 37.70 -1.55
N LEU A 233 -13.15 36.85 -2.45
CA LEU A 233 -12.48 35.65 -2.98
C LEU A 233 -11.36 35.95 -3.97
N ASP A 234 -11.49 37.00 -4.79
CA ASP A 234 -10.41 37.47 -5.67
C ASP A 234 -9.26 38.07 -4.85
N ALA A 235 -9.57 38.73 -3.73
CA ALA A 235 -8.59 39.29 -2.81
C ALA A 235 -7.98 38.26 -1.82
N GLY A 236 -8.44 37.01 -1.81
CA GLY A 236 -7.95 35.96 -0.90
C GLY A 236 -8.24 36.22 0.59
N THR A 237 -9.28 37.02 0.89
CA THR A 237 -9.48 37.72 2.17
C THR A 237 -9.50 36.79 3.39
N TYR A 238 -10.02 35.57 3.21
CA TYR A 238 -10.16 34.56 4.28
C TYR A 238 -9.38 33.28 3.97
N ALA A 239 -8.24 33.39 3.28
CA ALA A 239 -7.45 32.27 2.74
C ALA A 239 -8.20 31.35 1.76
N ASN A 240 -9.42 31.72 1.37
CA ASN A 240 -10.11 31.17 0.21
C ASN A 240 -9.81 32.07 -0.98
N THR A 241 -9.26 31.49 -2.05
CA THR A 241 -9.00 32.19 -3.30
C THR A 241 -9.92 31.64 -4.40
N ARG A 242 -10.48 32.54 -5.20
CA ARG A 242 -11.07 32.18 -6.50
C ARG A 242 -10.00 31.83 -7.53
N GLU A 243 -8.79 32.38 -7.34
CA GLU A 243 -7.67 32.32 -8.26
C GLU A 243 -8.08 32.68 -9.69
N VAL A 244 -8.81 33.80 -9.85
CA VAL A 244 -9.37 34.20 -11.15
C VAL A 244 -8.29 34.32 -12.24
N GLU A 245 -7.09 34.77 -11.90
CA GLU A 245 -5.94 34.80 -12.81
C GLU A 245 -5.48 33.38 -13.21
N THR A 246 -5.35 32.44 -12.26
CA THR A 246 -5.06 31.03 -12.55
C THR A 246 -6.15 30.42 -13.45
N TYR A 247 -7.43 30.64 -13.13
CA TYR A 247 -8.56 30.18 -13.93
C TYR A 247 -8.48 30.71 -15.36
N VAL A 248 -8.29 32.02 -15.55
CA VAL A 248 -8.16 32.65 -16.88
C VAL A 248 -6.95 32.10 -17.63
N ASN A 249 -5.79 31.95 -16.97
CA ASN A 249 -4.57 31.45 -17.60
C ASN A 249 -4.67 29.96 -18.01
N VAL A 250 -5.35 29.13 -17.21
CA VAL A 250 -5.51 27.69 -17.46
C VAL A 250 -6.61 27.39 -18.48
N THR A 251 -7.71 28.15 -18.47
CA THR A 251 -8.88 27.92 -19.34
C THR A 251 -8.89 28.78 -20.61
N GLY A 252 -8.15 29.89 -20.62
CA GLY A 252 -8.25 30.94 -21.65
C GLY A 252 -9.56 31.73 -21.59
N ASN A 253 -10.41 31.51 -20.58
CA ASN A 253 -11.77 32.01 -20.54
C ASN A 253 -11.98 33.20 -19.57
N ASN A 254 -12.50 34.30 -20.10
CA ASN A 254 -12.91 35.48 -19.33
C ASN A 254 -14.43 35.58 -19.13
N ASP A 255 -15.23 34.73 -19.80
CA ASP A 255 -16.69 34.82 -19.84
C ASP A 255 -17.32 34.22 -18.58
N THR A 256 -17.07 34.86 -17.43
CA THR A 256 -17.73 34.55 -16.16
C THR A 256 -18.33 35.81 -15.56
N ALA A 257 -19.54 35.71 -15.03
CA ALA A 257 -20.25 36.85 -14.43
C ALA A 257 -20.42 36.60 -12.93
N CYS A 258 -20.12 37.61 -12.11
CA CYS A 258 -20.57 37.64 -10.73
C CYS A 258 -21.73 38.63 -10.55
N LEU A 259 -22.88 38.12 -10.11
CA LEU A 259 -24.08 38.92 -9.88
C LEU A 259 -24.14 39.38 -8.43
N ASP A 260 -24.40 40.68 -8.25
CA ASP A 260 -24.48 41.39 -6.96
C ASP A 260 -23.29 41.10 -6.01
N ASP A 261 -22.11 40.83 -6.58
CA ASP A 261 -20.88 40.38 -5.92
C ASP A 261 -21.02 39.04 -5.13
N LYS A 262 -22.08 38.25 -5.35
CA LYS A 262 -22.42 37.08 -4.50
C LYS A 262 -22.56 35.75 -5.22
N VAL A 263 -23.02 35.76 -6.48
CA VAL A 263 -23.31 34.54 -7.24
C VAL A 263 -22.39 34.50 -8.45
N TRP A 264 -21.52 33.50 -8.52
CA TRP A 264 -20.66 33.26 -9.68
C TRP A 264 -21.37 32.34 -10.68
N PHE A 265 -21.46 32.76 -11.93
CA PHE A 265 -22.00 31.95 -13.01
C PHE A 265 -20.91 31.34 -13.86
N SER A 266 -21.02 30.03 -14.06
CA SER A 266 -20.24 29.28 -15.05
C SER A 266 -20.56 29.74 -16.48
N PRO A 267 -19.65 29.51 -17.44
CA PRO A 267 -19.88 29.90 -18.85
C PRO A 267 -21.06 29.17 -19.46
N ALA A 268 -21.21 27.86 -19.19
CA ALA A 268 -22.35 27.05 -19.61
C ALA A 268 -23.70 27.61 -19.11
N CYS A 269 -23.73 28.18 -17.90
CA CYS A 269 -24.91 28.87 -17.37
C CYS A 269 -25.22 30.17 -18.15
N LEU A 270 -24.19 30.95 -18.50
CA LEU A 270 -24.37 32.19 -19.26
C LEU A 270 -24.79 31.95 -20.73
N MET A 271 -24.55 30.75 -21.25
CA MET A 271 -25.05 30.31 -22.56
C MET A 271 -26.55 29.92 -22.54
N LEU A 272 -27.20 29.85 -21.37
CA LEU A 272 -28.64 29.62 -21.28
C LEU A 272 -29.42 30.93 -21.50
N ASN A 273 -30.53 30.85 -22.22
CA ASN A 273 -31.45 31.97 -22.43
C ASN A 273 -32.08 32.52 -21.13
N ASP A 274 -32.08 31.72 -20.06
CA ASP A 274 -32.63 32.07 -18.75
C ASP A 274 -31.71 31.52 -17.66
N THR A 275 -31.05 32.43 -16.92
CA THR A 275 -30.11 32.06 -15.86
C THR A 275 -30.80 31.49 -14.62
N SER A 276 -32.13 31.53 -14.51
CA SER A 276 -32.87 30.83 -13.45
C SER A 276 -32.86 29.30 -13.61
N LEU A 277 -32.50 28.79 -14.79
CA LEU A 277 -32.33 27.36 -15.07
C LEU A 277 -30.95 26.82 -14.64
N CYS A 278 -30.03 27.68 -14.21
CA CYS A 278 -28.70 27.25 -13.79
C CYS A 278 -28.74 26.47 -12.47
N ILE A 279 -27.99 25.37 -12.42
CA ILE A 279 -27.94 24.45 -11.29
C ILE A 279 -27.30 25.17 -10.10
N PRO A 280 -28.01 25.34 -8.97
CA PRO A 280 -27.44 25.91 -7.76
C PRO A 280 -26.34 25.01 -7.17
N LEU A 281 -25.16 25.59 -6.96
CA LEU A 281 -24.04 24.99 -6.23
C LEU A 281 -23.73 25.83 -4.99
N VAL A 282 -23.64 25.19 -3.81
CA VAL A 282 -23.15 25.85 -2.60
C VAL A 282 -21.84 25.20 -2.12
N ALA A 283 -20.77 25.99 -2.08
CA ALA A 283 -19.44 25.52 -1.71
C ALA A 283 -18.94 26.21 -0.43
N GLN A 284 -18.12 25.48 0.35
CA GLN A 284 -17.41 26.03 1.52
C GLN A 284 -15.88 26.02 1.33
N TYR A 285 -15.36 25.07 0.56
CA TYR A 285 -13.94 24.94 0.19
C TYR A 285 -13.79 24.75 -1.33
N SER A 286 -12.55 24.63 -1.82
CA SER A 286 -12.23 24.15 -3.18
C SER A 286 -12.93 24.89 -4.33
N VAL A 287 -13.21 26.19 -4.14
CA VAL A 287 -13.94 27.05 -5.09
C VAL A 287 -13.26 27.13 -6.46
N TYR A 288 -11.94 27.34 -6.48
CA TYR A 288 -11.14 27.38 -7.71
C TYR A 288 -11.23 26.06 -8.51
N LEU A 289 -11.28 24.93 -7.81
CA LEU A 289 -11.44 23.60 -8.40
C LEU A 289 -12.85 23.44 -8.98
N TYR A 290 -13.90 23.80 -8.25
CA TYR A 290 -15.27 23.74 -8.77
C TYR A 290 -15.50 24.68 -9.96
N MET A 291 -14.82 25.83 -10.04
CA MET A 291 -14.87 26.71 -11.22
C MET A 291 -14.21 26.10 -12.46
N GLN A 292 -13.01 25.54 -12.31
CA GLN A 292 -12.36 24.86 -13.43
C GLN A 292 -13.14 23.61 -13.85
N LEU A 293 -13.60 22.78 -12.90
CA LEU A 293 -14.42 21.60 -13.20
C LEU A 293 -15.70 21.97 -13.95
N THR A 294 -16.44 22.98 -13.49
CA THR A 294 -17.70 23.37 -14.16
C THR A 294 -17.46 23.95 -15.56
N TYR A 295 -16.31 24.59 -15.80
CA TYR A 295 -15.87 24.98 -17.15
C TYR A 295 -15.54 23.76 -18.03
N TRP A 296 -14.64 22.88 -17.58
CA TRP A 296 -14.15 21.76 -18.39
C TRP A 296 -15.22 20.69 -18.68
N LEU A 297 -16.26 20.62 -17.86
CA LEU A 297 -17.36 19.66 -17.98
C LEU A 297 -18.64 20.25 -18.57
N ASP A 298 -18.65 21.53 -18.98
CA ASP A 298 -19.82 22.26 -19.51
C ASP A 298 -21.04 22.26 -18.55
N PHE A 299 -20.80 22.36 -17.24
CA PHE A 299 -21.85 22.33 -16.22
C PHE A 299 -22.52 23.71 -16.09
N PRO A 300 -23.84 23.83 -16.31
CA PRO A 300 -24.57 25.10 -16.23
C PRO A 300 -24.85 25.48 -14.77
N VAL A 301 -23.82 25.81 -14.01
CA VAL A 301 -23.87 26.07 -12.56
C VAL A 301 -23.92 27.56 -12.21
N ALA A 302 -24.70 27.86 -11.19
CA ALA A 302 -24.73 29.11 -10.43
C ALA A 302 -24.21 28.85 -9.01
N MET A 303 -22.98 29.27 -8.71
CA MET A 303 -22.29 28.95 -7.47
C MET A 303 -22.36 30.10 -6.45
N VAL A 304 -22.63 29.75 -5.19
CA VAL A 304 -22.50 30.65 -4.03
C VAL A 304 -21.49 30.06 -3.04
N LYS A 305 -20.57 30.91 -2.58
CA LYS A 305 -19.57 30.54 -1.56
C LYS A 305 -20.02 31.01 -0.18
N MET A 306 -20.01 30.10 0.78
CA MET A 306 -20.17 30.42 2.20
C MET A 306 -18.81 30.44 2.91
N ARG A 307 -18.68 31.28 3.94
CA ARG A 307 -17.44 31.52 4.70
C ARG A 307 -16.87 30.27 5.40
N ASP A 308 -15.61 30.38 5.85
CA ASP A 308 -14.79 29.27 6.38
C ASP A 308 -15.39 28.53 7.58
N GLY A 309 -14.90 27.30 7.81
CA GLY A 309 -15.38 26.35 8.81
C GLY A 309 -14.98 26.66 10.24
N LYS A 310 -15.40 27.83 10.71
CA LYS A 310 -15.64 28.03 12.13
C LYS A 310 -17.01 27.41 12.43
N GLN A 311 -17.12 26.61 13.49
CA GLN A 311 -18.31 25.84 13.88
C GLN A 311 -19.66 26.57 13.66
N LYS A 312 -19.75 27.86 14.05
CA LYS A 312 -20.96 28.69 13.88
C LYS A 312 -21.38 28.91 12.41
N PHE A 313 -20.43 28.89 11.48
CA PHE A 313 -20.64 29.01 10.04
C PHE A 313 -20.86 27.64 9.39
N ASP A 314 -20.21 26.56 9.88
CA ASP A 314 -20.52 25.19 9.48
C ASP A 314 -21.98 24.83 9.77
N ASP A 315 -22.48 25.14 10.96
CA ASP A 315 -23.88 24.97 11.35
C ASP A 315 -24.84 25.67 10.37
N ALA A 316 -24.44 26.83 9.84
CA ALA A 316 -25.22 27.56 8.85
C ALA A 316 -25.11 26.93 7.45
N TYR A 317 -23.92 26.49 7.03
CA TYR A 317 -23.68 25.80 5.77
C TYR A 317 -24.51 24.52 5.68
N TYR A 318 -24.37 23.62 6.66
CA TYR A 318 -25.10 22.36 6.69
C TYR A 318 -26.61 22.56 6.83
N LYS A 319 -27.07 23.63 7.49
CA LYS A 319 -28.49 23.98 7.51
C LYS A 319 -29.00 24.39 6.12
N VAL A 320 -28.23 25.16 5.35
CA VAL A 320 -28.58 25.54 3.96
C VAL A 320 -28.64 24.30 3.07
N VAL A 321 -27.60 23.45 3.11
CA VAL A 321 -27.50 22.21 2.30
C VAL A 321 -28.68 21.26 2.58
N LYS A 322 -29.13 21.13 3.84
CA LYS A 322 -30.30 20.33 4.23
C LYS A 322 -31.66 20.96 3.87
N SER A 323 -31.70 22.24 3.50
CA SER A 323 -32.94 22.99 3.28
C SER A 323 -33.39 23.06 1.81
N GLY A 324 -32.65 22.43 0.88
CA GLY A 324 -33.02 22.43 -0.53
C GLY A 324 -32.22 21.42 -1.38
N LYS A 325 -32.63 21.32 -2.65
CA LYS A 325 -32.08 20.41 -3.66
C LYS A 325 -31.04 21.13 -4.50
N PHE A 326 -29.81 21.09 -4.02
CA PHE A 326 -28.66 21.78 -4.60
C PHE A 326 -27.54 20.78 -4.93
N LEU A 327 -26.60 21.17 -5.80
CA LEU A 327 -25.24 20.64 -5.71
C LEU A 327 -24.58 21.25 -4.46
N PHE A 328 -23.74 20.49 -3.77
CA PHE A 328 -22.98 21.02 -2.64
C PHE A 328 -21.58 20.38 -2.55
N GLY A 329 -20.59 21.18 -2.16
CA GLY A 329 -19.26 20.69 -1.85
C GLY A 329 -19.24 20.09 -0.45
N TRP A 330 -18.83 18.83 -0.29
CA TRP A 330 -18.73 18.19 1.02
C TRP A 330 -17.53 17.26 1.07
N TYR A 331 -17.14 16.90 2.28
CA TYR A 331 -16.03 16.01 2.55
C TYR A 331 -16.51 14.76 3.27
N GLN A 332 -15.89 13.62 2.96
CA GLN A 332 -16.09 12.35 3.66
C GLN A 332 -14.75 11.86 4.22
N PRO A 333 -14.73 11.17 5.38
CA PRO A 333 -15.87 10.92 6.26
C PRO A 333 -16.29 12.15 7.06
N ASP A 334 -17.61 12.37 7.19
CA ASP A 334 -18.20 13.41 8.04
C ASP A 334 -19.63 13.02 8.44
N ASP A 335 -20.12 13.58 9.54
CA ASP A 335 -21.42 13.23 10.12
C ASP A 335 -22.50 14.31 9.94
N ASN A 336 -22.15 15.52 9.46
CA ASN A 336 -23.07 16.65 9.48
C ASN A 336 -24.25 16.48 8.51
N LEU A 337 -24.08 15.73 7.42
CA LEU A 337 -25.15 15.41 6.46
C LEU A 337 -25.73 13.99 6.62
N LEU A 338 -25.30 13.24 7.65
CA LEU A 338 -25.80 11.91 7.96
C LEU A 338 -26.93 11.94 9.00
N GLY A 339 -27.64 10.81 9.16
CA GLY A 339 -28.73 10.68 10.13
C GLY A 339 -30.02 11.43 9.75
N ILE A 340 -30.12 11.96 8.53
CA ILE A 340 -31.35 12.51 7.98
C ILE A 340 -32.27 11.35 7.60
N LYS A 341 -33.56 11.50 7.91
CA LYS A 341 -34.55 10.45 7.60
C LYS A 341 -34.91 10.49 6.11
N ASP A 342 -34.85 9.34 5.47
CA ASP A 342 -35.29 9.09 4.10
C ASP A 342 -34.45 9.77 2.97
N ASP A 343 -33.32 10.44 3.28
CA ASP A 343 -32.38 11.00 2.30
C ASP A 343 -30.92 11.01 2.81
N PHE A 344 -29.95 10.97 1.90
CA PHE A 344 -28.51 10.96 2.22
C PHE A 344 -27.66 11.52 1.05
N PRO A 345 -26.46 12.06 1.33
CA PRO A 345 -25.57 12.57 0.28
C PRO A 345 -24.94 11.44 -0.54
N VAL A 346 -24.86 11.63 -1.86
CA VAL A 346 -24.21 10.75 -2.83
C VAL A 346 -23.14 11.55 -3.56
N SER A 347 -21.90 11.05 -3.60
CA SER A 347 -20.80 11.70 -4.31
C SER A 347 -21.04 11.67 -5.81
N LEU A 348 -20.80 12.79 -6.48
CA LEU A 348 -20.84 12.88 -7.93
C LEU A 348 -19.62 12.15 -8.50
N MET A 349 -19.85 11.21 -9.42
CA MET A 349 -18.79 10.54 -10.17
C MET A 349 -18.18 11.54 -11.15
N LEU A 350 -17.10 12.19 -10.74
CA LEU A 350 -16.27 13.08 -11.55
C LEU A 350 -15.26 12.25 -12.41
N PRO A 351 -14.57 12.85 -13.40
CA PRO A 351 -13.51 12.16 -14.13
C PRO A 351 -12.40 11.66 -13.18
N PRO A 352 -11.78 10.50 -13.44
CA PRO A 352 -10.73 9.93 -12.57
C PRO A 352 -9.58 10.91 -12.34
N TYR A 353 -9.11 11.00 -11.09
CA TYR A 353 -8.03 11.91 -10.67
C TYR A 353 -6.77 11.82 -11.54
N ASN A 354 -6.25 12.99 -11.95
CA ASN A 354 -4.99 13.12 -12.67
C ASN A 354 -3.99 13.98 -11.89
N ALA A 355 -3.00 13.32 -11.28
CA ALA A 355 -1.98 13.97 -10.46
C ALA A 355 -1.15 15.02 -11.22
N LEU A 356 -0.82 14.78 -12.49
CA LEU A 356 0.02 15.69 -13.28
C LEU A 356 -0.72 16.97 -13.67
N GLU A 357 -2.03 16.87 -13.95
CA GLU A 357 -2.85 18.05 -14.23
C GLU A 357 -3.04 18.89 -12.95
N GLN A 358 -3.39 18.27 -11.83
CA GLN A 358 -3.55 19.00 -10.56
C GLN A 358 -2.23 19.62 -10.05
N LEU A 359 -1.07 18.96 -10.26
CA LEU A 359 0.24 19.53 -9.93
C LEU A 359 0.53 20.84 -10.70
N HIS A 360 0.01 20.96 -11.93
CA HIS A 360 0.12 22.16 -12.76
C HIS A 360 -1.07 23.13 -12.58
N GLY A 361 -1.92 22.95 -11.57
CA GLY A 361 -3.08 23.81 -11.31
C GLY A 361 -4.24 23.64 -12.30
N VAL A 362 -4.26 22.54 -13.05
CA VAL A 362 -5.29 22.19 -14.03
C VAL A 362 -6.28 21.21 -13.39
N TYR A 363 -7.48 21.69 -13.06
CA TYR A 363 -8.50 20.90 -12.36
C TYR A 363 -9.64 20.48 -13.29
N LYS A 364 -9.34 19.46 -14.12
CA LYS A 364 -10.31 18.79 -15.03
C LYS A 364 -10.95 17.54 -14.43
N THR A 365 -10.31 16.97 -13.42
CA THR A 365 -10.66 15.68 -12.80
C THR A 365 -11.13 15.86 -11.37
N GLY A 366 -11.84 14.87 -10.84
CA GLY A 366 -12.09 14.77 -9.40
C GLY A 366 -10.80 14.78 -8.59
N ASN A 367 -10.95 15.03 -7.29
CA ASN A 367 -9.86 14.95 -6.33
C ASN A 367 -9.40 13.51 -6.08
N GLU A 368 -8.16 13.38 -5.61
CA GLU A 368 -7.60 12.13 -5.13
C GLU A 368 -8.37 11.62 -3.90
N PHE A 369 -8.53 10.30 -3.78
CA PHE A 369 -8.90 9.66 -2.52
C PHE A 369 -7.68 9.59 -1.62
N ILE A 370 -7.71 10.28 -0.48
CA ILE A 370 -6.54 10.45 0.38
C ILE A 370 -6.70 9.58 1.62
N LYS A 371 -5.81 8.60 1.81
CA LYS A 371 -5.69 7.91 3.10
C LYS A 371 -5.12 8.87 4.15
N PRO A 372 -5.85 9.17 5.25
CA PRO A 372 -5.38 10.10 6.26
C PRO A 372 -4.26 9.47 7.10
N ARG A 373 -3.40 10.30 7.69
CA ARG A 373 -2.16 9.84 8.31
C ARG A 373 -2.07 10.20 9.79
N ASN A 374 -1.52 9.31 10.61
CA ASN A 374 -1.16 9.64 11.99
C ASN A 374 0.33 9.96 12.05
N TYR A 375 0.68 11.05 12.73
CA TYR A 375 2.06 11.43 13.02
C TYR A 375 2.27 11.48 14.53
N VAL A 376 3.49 11.25 14.98
CA VAL A 376 3.87 11.45 16.39
C VAL A 376 5.03 12.41 16.51
N TRP A 377 5.14 13.02 17.68
CA TRP A 377 6.37 13.68 18.08
C TRP A 377 7.56 12.73 17.89
N ARG A 378 8.60 13.23 17.22
CA ARG A 378 9.77 12.45 16.75
C ARG A 378 10.46 11.61 17.85
N LYS A 379 10.33 11.98 19.12
CA LYS A 379 10.92 11.24 20.25
C LYS A 379 9.96 10.31 20.96
N LEU A 380 8.66 10.35 20.67
CA LEU A 380 7.67 9.48 21.32
C LEU A 380 8.04 7.99 21.25
N PRO A 381 8.54 7.44 20.11
CA PRO A 381 8.99 6.04 20.05
C PRO A 381 10.08 5.67 21.07
N SER A 382 10.93 6.63 21.45
CA SER A 382 11.99 6.46 22.45
C SER A 382 11.59 6.83 23.88
N VAL A 383 10.51 7.60 24.05
CA VAL A 383 9.98 8.05 25.35
C VAL A 383 8.95 7.07 25.89
N ASP A 384 8.10 6.53 25.02
CA ASP A 384 7.14 5.48 25.37
C ASP A 384 6.80 4.64 24.11
N PRO A 385 7.38 3.43 23.97
CA PRO A 385 7.13 2.57 22.83
C PRO A 385 5.71 1.98 22.84
N HIS A 386 5.06 1.83 24.00
CA HIS A 386 3.71 1.27 24.11
C HIS A 386 2.63 2.26 23.66
N VAL A 387 2.75 3.54 24.03
CA VAL A 387 1.89 4.63 23.50
C VAL A 387 2.10 4.80 22.00
N THR A 388 3.35 4.67 21.53
CA THR A 388 3.67 4.68 20.10
C THR A 388 3.03 3.50 19.37
N PHE A 389 3.09 2.28 19.93
CA PHE A 389 2.46 1.10 19.36
C PHE A 389 0.95 1.29 19.19
N LEU A 390 0.25 1.79 20.21
CA LEU A 390 -1.19 2.09 20.08
C LEU A 390 -1.44 3.07 18.92
N ALA A 391 -0.69 4.16 18.84
CA ALA A 391 -0.88 5.17 17.80
C ALA A 391 -0.61 4.61 16.39
N THR A 392 0.37 3.71 16.26
CA THR A 392 0.72 3.00 15.03
C THR A 392 -0.37 2.00 14.62
N SER A 393 -0.86 1.20 15.56
CA SER A 393 -1.82 0.12 15.32
C SER A 393 -3.26 0.59 15.19
N LEU A 394 -3.61 1.74 15.78
CA LEU A 394 -4.93 2.37 15.65
C LEU A 394 -5.22 2.64 14.17
N ASN A 395 -6.17 1.87 13.61
CA ASN A 395 -6.53 1.89 12.21
C ASN A 395 -7.99 1.47 12.04
N LEU A 396 -8.74 2.11 11.13
CA LEU A 396 -10.13 1.75 10.82
C LEU A 396 -10.30 1.57 9.32
N TYR A 397 -11.28 0.76 8.93
CA TYR A 397 -11.68 0.60 7.53
C TYR A 397 -12.87 1.50 7.19
N ASP A 398 -13.18 1.64 5.89
CA ASP A 398 -14.27 2.50 5.42
C ASP A 398 -15.63 2.16 6.09
N GLU A 399 -15.93 0.87 6.29
CA GLU A 399 -17.18 0.44 6.93
C GLU A 399 -17.27 0.89 8.41
N ASP A 400 -16.19 0.74 9.18
CA ASP A 400 -16.13 1.19 10.58
C ASP A 400 -16.30 2.70 10.69
N MET A 401 -15.55 3.46 9.88
CA MET A 401 -15.57 4.92 9.94
C MET A 401 -16.91 5.49 9.48
N ASN A 402 -17.49 4.97 8.40
CA ASN A 402 -18.83 5.37 7.96
C ASN A 402 -19.92 5.02 8.99
N SER A 403 -19.79 3.88 9.68
CA SER A 403 -20.68 3.49 10.79
C SER A 403 -20.58 4.47 11.97
N LEU A 404 -19.36 4.83 12.38
CA LEU A 404 -19.10 5.84 13.42
C LEU A 404 -19.70 7.20 13.07
N MET A 405 -19.55 7.65 11.81
CA MET A 405 -20.14 8.93 11.37
C MET A 405 -21.67 8.87 11.29
N ALA A 406 -22.25 7.74 10.89
CA ALA A 406 -23.70 7.55 10.91
C ALA A 406 -24.28 7.60 12.34
N GLU A 407 -23.61 6.98 13.32
CA GLU A 407 -23.99 7.08 14.74
C GLU A 407 -23.76 8.49 15.32
N SER A 408 -22.68 9.18 14.93
CA SER A 408 -22.43 10.56 15.33
C SER A 408 -23.51 11.52 14.81
N GLY A 409 -23.93 11.36 13.54
CA GLY A 409 -25.02 12.13 12.96
C GLY A 409 -26.36 11.90 13.67
N LYS A 410 -26.63 10.67 14.13
CA LYS A 410 -27.79 10.36 15.00
C LYS A 410 -27.67 11.06 16.37
N MET A 411 -26.49 11.00 17.00
CA MET A 411 -26.26 11.59 18.33
C MET A 411 -26.37 13.12 18.33
N LYS A 412 -26.00 13.81 17.25
CA LYS A 412 -26.21 15.26 17.07
C LYS A 412 -27.68 15.68 17.14
N ASN A 413 -28.63 14.78 16.82
CA ASN A 413 -30.06 15.04 16.99
C ASN A 413 -30.55 14.86 18.45
N VAL A 414 -29.74 14.23 19.31
CA VAL A 414 -30.07 13.96 20.73
C VAL A 414 -29.46 15.00 21.67
N THR A 415 -28.24 15.46 21.39
CA THR A 415 -27.54 16.47 22.18
C THR A 415 -26.71 17.42 21.31
N SER A 416 -26.69 18.70 21.69
CA SER A 416 -25.82 19.71 21.07
C SER A 416 -24.42 19.78 21.71
N ASP A 417 -24.15 18.98 22.74
CA ASP A 417 -22.82 18.89 23.35
C ASP A 417 -21.92 17.98 22.49
N VAL A 418 -20.94 18.58 21.81
CA VAL A 418 -20.01 17.92 20.89
C VAL A 418 -19.03 16.99 21.63
N TYR A 419 -18.66 17.32 22.87
CA TYR A 419 -17.80 16.47 23.68
C TYR A 419 -18.57 15.24 24.15
N LEU A 420 -19.78 15.44 24.67
CA LEU A 420 -20.63 14.36 25.15
C LEU A 420 -21.07 13.41 24.03
N SER A 421 -21.39 13.93 22.84
CA SER A 421 -21.80 13.11 21.69
C SER A 421 -20.63 12.28 21.14
N SER A 422 -19.49 12.90 20.83
CA SER A 422 -18.29 12.18 20.35
C SER A 422 -17.80 11.14 21.36
N TRP A 423 -17.83 11.45 22.66
CA TRP A 423 -17.55 10.49 23.74
C TRP A 423 -18.46 9.27 23.71
N HIS A 424 -19.78 9.48 23.59
CA HIS A 424 -20.74 8.36 23.56
C HIS A 424 -20.56 7.47 22.34
N VAL A 425 -20.32 8.06 21.15
CA VAL A 425 -20.08 7.30 19.91
C VAL A 425 -18.83 6.43 20.06
N ALA A 426 -17.71 7.04 20.45
CA ALA A 426 -16.45 6.34 20.71
C ALA A 426 -16.61 5.23 21.76
N CYS A 427 -17.26 5.55 22.89
CA CYS A 427 -17.46 4.60 23.98
C CYS A 427 -18.36 3.41 23.61
N ASN A 428 -19.42 3.64 22.82
CA ASN A 428 -20.28 2.58 22.33
C ASN A 428 -19.52 1.66 21.37
N TRP A 429 -18.72 2.22 20.46
CA TRP A 429 -17.88 1.43 19.54
C TRP A 429 -16.81 0.62 20.30
N VAL A 430 -16.09 1.23 21.27
CA VAL A 430 -15.11 0.49 22.09
C VAL A 430 -15.77 -0.68 22.84
N LYS A 431 -17.01 -0.54 23.32
CA LYS A 431 -17.74 -1.65 23.96
C LYS A 431 -18.15 -2.76 22.99
N GLN A 432 -18.37 -2.43 21.71
CA GLN A 432 -18.90 -3.36 20.70
C GLN A 432 -17.80 -4.06 19.89
N SER A 433 -16.61 -3.45 19.79
CA SER A 433 -15.53 -3.87 18.88
C SER A 433 -14.24 -4.36 19.58
N PRO A 434 -14.28 -5.14 20.68
CA PRO A 434 -13.06 -5.56 21.38
C PRO A 434 -12.10 -6.35 20.49
N ALA A 435 -12.59 -7.18 19.56
CA ALA A 435 -11.75 -7.91 18.62
C ALA A 435 -10.94 -7.01 17.66
N VAL A 436 -11.29 -5.72 17.55
CA VAL A 436 -10.65 -4.76 16.65
C VAL A 436 -9.60 -3.90 17.36
N TRP A 437 -9.90 -3.41 18.59
CA TRP A 437 -8.98 -2.56 19.37
C TRP A 437 -8.15 -3.30 20.43
N GLU A 438 -8.48 -4.55 20.75
CA GLU A 438 -7.43 -5.56 20.96
C GLU A 438 -6.56 -5.64 19.68
N GLN A 439 -5.49 -6.44 19.64
CA GLN A 439 -4.33 -6.24 18.73
C GLN A 439 -3.65 -4.85 18.85
N TRP A 440 -4.36 -3.71 18.88
CA TRP A 440 -3.76 -2.37 19.04
C TRP A 440 -3.18 -2.10 20.43
N ILE A 441 -3.67 -2.77 21.47
CA ILE A 441 -3.02 -2.71 22.79
C ILE A 441 -1.76 -3.58 22.72
N PRO A 442 -0.57 -3.06 23.08
CA PRO A 442 0.66 -3.85 23.16
C PRO A 442 0.65 -4.83 24.35
N ALA A 443 1.64 -5.71 24.43
CA ALA A 443 1.83 -6.60 25.57
C ALA A 443 2.51 -5.90 26.75
N ILE A 444 2.10 -6.28 27.97
CA ILE A 444 2.81 -5.98 29.21
C ILE A 444 3.28 -7.28 29.84
N CYS A 445 4.52 -7.33 30.32
CA CYS A 445 5.16 -8.60 30.63
C CYS A 445 5.30 -8.86 32.12
N ALA A 446 5.32 -10.14 32.51
CA ALA A 446 5.56 -10.53 33.89
C ALA A 446 7.03 -10.23 34.29
N PRO A 447 7.34 -10.05 35.58
CA PRO A 447 8.73 -9.99 36.03
C PRO A 447 9.51 -11.24 35.58
N GLY A 448 10.70 -11.04 35.02
CA GLY A 448 11.48 -12.09 34.35
C GLY A 448 11.17 -12.23 32.86
N GLN A 449 10.28 -11.41 32.30
CA GLN A 449 9.98 -11.33 30.87
C GLN A 449 10.09 -9.88 30.37
N THR A 450 10.33 -9.72 29.07
CA THR A 450 10.29 -8.44 28.35
C THR A 450 9.40 -8.59 27.13
N ALA A 451 8.91 -7.48 26.58
CA ALA A 451 8.22 -7.49 25.30
C ALA A 451 9.22 -7.85 24.18
N ASP A 452 8.73 -8.54 23.15
CA ASP A 452 9.48 -8.80 21.92
C ASP A 452 9.64 -7.50 21.09
N PRO A 453 10.48 -7.49 20.03
CA PRO A 453 10.67 -6.28 19.20
C PRO A 453 9.39 -5.75 18.55
N THR A 454 8.35 -6.59 18.38
CA THR A 454 7.03 -6.16 17.87
C THR A 454 6.09 -5.64 18.95
N LEU A 455 6.50 -5.64 20.23
CA LEU A 455 5.70 -5.29 21.41
C LEU A 455 4.38 -6.08 21.56
N SER A 456 4.19 -7.15 20.80
CA SER A 456 2.94 -7.90 20.72
C SER A 456 2.94 -9.12 21.63
N ASN A 457 4.12 -9.63 21.99
CA ASN A 457 4.31 -10.85 22.79
C ASN A 457 5.33 -10.64 23.92
N CYS A 458 5.22 -11.45 24.96
CA CYS A 458 6.21 -11.48 26.05
C CYS A 458 7.16 -12.66 25.88
N VAL A 459 8.46 -12.36 25.91
CA VAL A 459 9.55 -13.33 25.80
C VAL A 459 10.36 -13.39 27.10
N ALA A 460 11.04 -14.51 27.31
CA ALA A 460 11.95 -14.70 28.44
C ALA A 460 13.00 -13.59 28.49
N CYS A 461 13.28 -13.03 29.67
CA CYS A 461 14.36 -12.07 29.82
C CYS A 461 15.71 -12.73 29.46
N PRO A 462 16.50 -12.17 28.52
CA PRO A 462 17.74 -12.78 28.07
C PRO A 462 18.78 -12.81 29.19
N ALA A 463 19.62 -13.86 29.21
CA ALA A 463 20.70 -13.95 30.17
C ALA A 463 21.68 -12.77 30.04
N GLY A 464 22.16 -12.26 31.18
CA GLY A 464 22.94 -11.01 31.25
C GLY A 464 22.08 -9.75 31.34
N PHE A 465 20.75 -9.90 31.32
CA PHE A 465 19.81 -8.81 31.57
C PHE A 465 18.84 -9.22 32.67
N TYR A 466 18.22 -8.22 33.30
CA TYR A 466 17.06 -8.41 34.15
C TYR A 466 15.90 -7.58 33.64
N CYS A 467 14.69 -8.10 33.84
CA CYS A 467 13.47 -7.52 33.34
C CYS A 467 12.47 -7.49 34.50
N GLU A 468 12.25 -6.31 35.09
CA GLU A 468 11.29 -6.12 36.19
C GLU A 468 9.84 -6.43 35.77
N GLY A 469 9.60 -6.61 34.46
CA GLY A 469 8.30 -6.75 33.85
C GLY A 469 7.66 -5.38 33.61
N GLY A 470 6.34 -5.37 33.46
CA GLY A 470 5.63 -4.15 33.12
C GLY A 470 5.91 -3.72 31.68
N ILE A 471 6.10 -2.41 31.51
CA ILE A 471 6.44 -1.75 30.24
C ILE A 471 7.95 -1.51 30.07
N GLN A 472 8.78 -1.97 31.01
CA GLN A 472 10.22 -1.70 31.01
C GLN A 472 10.96 -2.61 30.03
N LEU A 473 11.91 -2.02 29.29
CA LEU A 473 12.85 -2.77 28.47
C LEU A 473 13.85 -3.54 29.34
N ALA A 474 14.44 -4.60 28.78
CA ALA A 474 15.47 -5.40 29.45
C ALA A 474 16.69 -4.53 29.86
N GLN A 475 17.02 -4.52 31.14
CA GLN A 475 18.13 -3.74 31.70
C GLN A 475 19.38 -4.60 31.83
N ALA A 476 20.54 -4.05 31.47
CA ALA A 476 21.82 -4.76 31.58
C ALA A 476 22.12 -5.13 33.04
N CYS A 477 22.55 -6.37 33.29
CA CYS A 477 22.88 -6.79 34.65
C CYS A 477 24.05 -5.96 35.21
N PRO A 478 23.90 -5.26 36.35
CA PRO A 478 24.92 -4.35 36.85
C PRO A 478 26.13 -5.07 37.42
N LYS A 479 27.29 -4.40 37.42
CA LYS A 479 28.51 -4.88 38.07
C LYS A 479 28.26 -5.18 39.56
N GLY A 480 28.75 -6.32 40.03
CA GLY A 480 28.52 -6.85 41.38
C GLY A 480 27.35 -7.85 41.48
N ALA A 481 26.62 -8.07 40.38
CA ALA A 481 25.52 -9.02 40.27
C ALA A 481 25.64 -9.88 39.00
N PHE A 482 24.84 -10.93 38.94
CA PHE A 482 24.65 -11.80 37.78
C PHE A 482 23.15 -12.03 37.52
N CYS A 483 22.78 -12.29 36.26
CA CYS A 483 21.40 -12.40 35.83
C CYS A 483 21.24 -13.59 34.86
N PRO A 484 20.81 -14.79 35.33
CA PRO A 484 20.43 -15.88 34.43
C PRO A 484 19.20 -15.53 33.59
N ALA A 485 18.90 -16.34 32.58
CA ALA A 485 17.66 -16.19 31.79
C ALA A 485 16.42 -16.22 32.70
N ASN A 486 15.40 -15.41 32.36
CA ASN A 486 14.22 -15.10 33.19
C ASN A 486 14.50 -14.35 34.51
N SER A 487 15.62 -13.63 34.64
CA SER A 487 15.86 -12.79 35.83
C SER A 487 14.90 -11.62 35.91
N SER A 488 14.14 -11.52 37.00
CA SER A 488 13.29 -10.37 37.32
C SER A 488 14.04 -9.22 37.99
N ALA A 489 15.15 -9.52 38.66
CA ALA A 489 16.05 -8.57 39.31
C ALA A 489 17.49 -9.11 39.32
N PRO A 490 18.53 -8.27 39.49
CA PRO A 490 19.90 -8.73 39.60
C PRO A 490 20.13 -9.59 40.84
N GLN A 491 20.82 -10.72 40.69
CA GLN A 491 21.22 -11.57 41.81
C GLN A 491 22.61 -11.15 42.29
N THR A 492 22.70 -10.69 43.55
CA THR A 492 23.97 -10.24 44.13
C THR A 492 24.93 -11.40 44.33
N CYS A 493 26.21 -11.15 44.05
CA CYS A 493 27.25 -12.15 44.25
C CYS A 493 27.40 -12.56 45.73
N PRO A 494 27.55 -13.86 46.04
CA PRO A 494 27.69 -14.35 47.40
C PRO A 494 29.04 -13.99 48.02
N SER A 495 29.16 -14.12 49.35
CA SER A 495 30.45 -14.10 50.08
C SER A 495 31.34 -12.86 49.91
N GLY A 496 30.76 -11.69 49.54
CA GLY A 496 31.49 -10.44 49.33
C GLY A 496 32.21 -10.35 47.98
N LEU A 497 31.88 -11.27 47.07
CA LEU A 497 32.36 -11.30 45.68
C LEU A 497 31.64 -10.24 44.83
N GLN A 498 32.19 -9.94 43.66
CA GLN A 498 31.59 -9.13 42.60
C GLN A 498 31.96 -9.68 41.23
N THR A 499 31.15 -9.32 40.24
CA THR A 499 31.45 -9.52 38.83
C THR A 499 32.41 -8.44 38.32
N THR A 500 33.26 -8.77 37.35
CA THR A 500 34.25 -7.84 36.77
C THR A 500 33.60 -6.75 35.90
N ARG A 501 32.55 -7.13 35.16
CA ARG A 501 31.84 -6.36 34.13
C ARG A 501 30.32 -6.45 34.31
N ASP A 502 29.59 -5.63 33.58
CA ASP A 502 28.14 -5.74 33.37
C ASP A 502 27.76 -6.96 32.51
N LYS A 503 26.47 -7.28 32.48
CA LYS A 503 25.84 -8.37 31.72
C LYS A 503 26.31 -9.80 32.06
N MET A 504 26.80 -10.05 33.27
CA MET A 504 27.13 -11.41 33.71
C MET A 504 25.87 -12.27 33.89
N THR A 505 26.02 -13.59 33.67
CA THR A 505 24.89 -14.50 33.44
C THR A 505 24.71 -15.56 34.53
N LYS A 506 25.79 -15.89 35.26
CA LYS A 506 25.84 -17.03 36.18
C LYS A 506 26.63 -16.68 37.44
N GLU A 507 26.34 -17.37 38.54
CA GLU A 507 27.02 -17.19 39.83
C GLU A 507 28.55 -17.43 39.73
N SER A 508 28.98 -18.29 38.79
CA SER A 508 30.39 -18.53 38.46
C SER A 508 31.16 -17.28 38.01
N ASP A 509 30.45 -16.24 37.56
CA ASP A 509 31.04 -15.01 37.04
C ASP A 509 31.48 -14.06 38.20
N CYS A 510 31.04 -14.35 39.43
CA CYS A 510 31.42 -13.68 40.68
C CYS A 510 32.84 -14.09 41.13
N SER A 511 33.87 -13.46 40.56
CA SER A 511 35.28 -13.85 40.76
C SER A 511 36.11 -12.87 41.59
N ASP A 512 35.69 -11.61 41.73
CA ASP A 512 36.48 -10.56 42.36
C ASP A 512 36.06 -10.30 43.80
N CYS A 513 37.01 -10.05 44.71
CA CYS A 513 36.70 -9.62 46.08
C CYS A 513 36.56 -8.09 46.21
N THR A 514 35.70 -7.64 47.12
CA THR A 514 35.54 -6.21 47.43
C THR A 514 36.66 -5.68 48.35
N GLY A 515 37.28 -4.57 47.95
CA GLY A 515 38.35 -3.90 48.71
C GLY A 515 39.67 -4.66 48.75
N ASP A 516 40.45 -4.49 49.82
CA ASP A 516 41.80 -5.08 49.99
C ASP A 516 41.78 -6.58 50.37
N ASN A 517 40.76 -7.33 49.94
CA ASN A 517 40.55 -8.73 50.27
C ASN A 517 40.93 -9.64 49.10
N TYR A 518 41.43 -10.84 49.39
CA TYR A 518 41.95 -11.79 48.41
C TYR A 518 41.13 -13.10 48.46
N LEU A 519 40.88 -13.67 47.29
CA LEU A 519 40.03 -14.86 47.14
C LEU A 519 40.77 -16.13 47.62
N ILE A 520 40.29 -16.75 48.70
CA ILE A 520 40.86 -17.96 49.30
C ILE A 520 39.75 -18.98 49.57
N ASN A 521 39.80 -20.14 48.90
CA ASN A 521 38.82 -21.23 49.04
C ASN A 521 37.34 -20.79 48.92
N GLY A 522 37.04 -19.93 47.93
CA GLY A 522 35.68 -19.45 47.66
C GLY A 522 35.15 -18.41 48.66
N LYS A 523 36.02 -17.83 49.50
CA LYS A 523 35.70 -16.72 50.41
C LYS A 523 36.76 -15.63 50.33
N CYS A 524 36.35 -14.38 50.49
CA CYS A 524 37.27 -13.26 50.58
C CYS A 524 37.95 -13.22 51.95
N MET A 525 39.28 -13.22 51.98
CA MET A 525 40.12 -13.23 53.17
C MET A 525 41.26 -12.21 53.07
N SER A 526 41.67 -11.62 54.20
CA SER A 526 42.73 -10.61 54.23
C SER A 526 44.13 -11.22 54.04
N LEU A 527 45.04 -10.41 53.46
CA LEU A 527 46.31 -10.81 52.81
C LEU A 527 47.38 -11.51 53.69
N SER A 528 47.22 -11.54 55.01
CA SER A 528 48.32 -11.82 55.94
C SER A 528 48.79 -13.29 56.07
N VAL A 529 48.16 -14.26 55.39
CA VAL A 529 48.33 -15.70 55.73
C VAL A 529 48.96 -16.58 54.63
N LEU A 530 48.97 -16.19 53.35
CA LEU A 530 49.11 -17.15 52.23
C LEU A 530 50.31 -16.97 51.28
N VAL A 531 51.35 -16.24 51.67
CA VAL A 531 52.48 -15.88 50.77
C VAL A 531 53.54 -16.99 50.61
N ILE A 532 53.68 -17.92 51.56
CA ILE A 532 54.89 -18.78 51.64
C ILE A 532 54.74 -20.16 50.96
N SER A 533 53.54 -20.73 50.85
CA SER A 533 53.39 -22.19 50.69
C SER A 533 53.13 -22.72 49.27
N ILE A 534 52.82 -21.87 48.27
CA ILE A 534 52.21 -22.34 47.00
C ILE A 534 52.95 -21.90 45.72
N PHE A 535 53.74 -20.81 45.74
CA PHE A 535 54.17 -20.17 44.49
C PHE A 535 55.27 -20.88 43.68
N LEU A 536 56.05 -21.79 44.26
CA LEU A 536 57.13 -22.48 43.53
C LEU A 536 56.65 -23.65 42.63
N PRO A 537 55.76 -24.56 43.07
CA PRO A 537 55.30 -25.67 42.23
C PRO A 537 54.36 -25.26 41.08
N LEU A 538 53.57 -24.19 41.26
CA LEU A 538 52.50 -23.82 40.34
C LEU A 538 53.02 -23.32 38.97
N ALA A 539 54.18 -22.66 38.95
CA ALA A 539 54.77 -22.07 37.75
C ALA A 539 55.14 -23.12 36.68
N VAL A 540 55.48 -24.35 37.09
CA VAL A 540 55.83 -25.45 36.17
C VAL A 540 54.57 -26.06 35.53
N PHE A 541 53.44 -26.07 36.26
CA PHE A 541 52.18 -26.67 35.79
C PHE A 541 51.38 -25.75 34.85
N LEU A 542 51.45 -24.43 35.06
CA LEU A 542 50.72 -23.44 34.24
C LEU A 542 51.25 -23.32 32.79
N LEU A 543 52.51 -23.65 32.54
CA LEU A 543 53.10 -23.60 31.20
C LEU A 543 52.64 -24.76 30.29
N SER A 544 52.15 -25.87 30.85
CA SER A 544 51.65 -27.02 30.09
C SER A 544 50.13 -26.98 29.86
N SER A 545 49.33 -26.44 30.77
CA SER A 545 47.86 -26.39 30.65
C SER A 545 47.34 -25.40 29.60
N ALA A 546 48.05 -24.29 29.36
CA ALA A 546 47.65 -23.25 28.41
C ALA A 546 47.57 -23.73 26.94
N LYS A 547 48.34 -24.76 26.56
CA LYS A 547 48.24 -25.38 25.22
C LYS A 547 47.02 -26.30 25.06
N ILE A 548 46.52 -26.88 26.15
CA ILE A 548 45.41 -27.85 26.11
C ILE A 548 44.06 -27.11 26.06
N MET A 549 43.92 -26.00 26.80
CA MET A 549 42.70 -25.18 26.79
C MET A 549 42.36 -24.58 25.42
N ARG A 550 43.37 -24.15 24.63
CA ARG A 550 43.14 -23.62 23.28
C ARG A 550 42.55 -24.66 22.32
N VAL A 551 43.01 -25.91 22.39
CA VAL A 551 42.52 -27.01 21.54
C VAL A 551 41.10 -27.43 21.93
N LEU A 552 40.70 -27.26 23.20
CA LEU A 552 39.35 -27.62 23.66
C LEU A 552 38.29 -26.55 23.33
N GLN A 553 38.64 -25.27 23.17
CA GLN A 553 37.68 -24.22 22.81
C GLN A 553 37.23 -24.30 21.35
N GLU A 554 38.10 -24.67 20.40
CA GLU A 554 37.71 -24.90 19.00
C GLU A 554 36.73 -26.08 18.84
N TYR A 555 36.77 -27.05 19.75
CA TYR A 555 35.97 -28.27 19.65
C TYR A 555 34.46 -28.03 19.85
N TYR A 556 34.07 -27.10 20.75
CA TYR A 556 32.70 -26.98 21.26
C TYR A 556 31.83 -25.85 20.68
N LEU A 557 32.30 -25.05 19.71
CA LEU A 557 31.42 -24.09 19.02
C LEU A 557 30.26 -24.82 18.29
N PRO A 558 29.03 -24.25 18.28
CA PRO A 558 27.93 -24.67 17.42
C PRO A 558 28.34 -24.73 15.94
N GLN A 559 27.70 -25.62 15.17
CA GLN A 559 28.05 -25.83 13.76
C GLN A 559 27.84 -24.57 12.91
N ASP A 560 26.78 -23.80 13.19
CA ASP A 560 26.46 -22.57 12.49
C ASP A 560 27.45 -21.43 12.79
N GLU A 561 27.94 -21.32 14.03
CA GLU A 561 29.00 -20.35 14.38
C GLU A 561 30.33 -20.71 13.72
N LYS A 562 30.68 -22.00 13.63
CA LYS A 562 31.87 -22.46 12.88
C LYS A 562 31.73 -22.14 11.39
N LEU A 563 30.54 -22.34 10.82
CA LEU A 563 30.26 -22.02 9.42
C LEU A 563 30.36 -20.51 9.17
N LEU A 564 29.74 -19.69 10.01
CA LEU A 564 29.80 -18.22 9.93
C LEU A 564 31.25 -17.69 10.06
N MET A 565 32.02 -18.18 11.03
CA MET A 565 33.43 -17.81 11.22
C MET A 565 34.28 -18.20 10.01
N SER A 566 34.13 -19.42 9.49
CA SER A 566 34.85 -19.86 8.29
C SER A 566 34.48 -19.05 7.04
N THR A 567 33.21 -18.65 6.92
CA THR A 567 32.74 -17.77 5.84
C THR A 567 33.30 -16.36 5.99
N MET A 568 33.44 -15.85 7.23
CA MET A 568 34.06 -14.55 7.49
C MET A 568 35.55 -14.53 7.14
N GLU A 569 36.29 -15.61 7.41
CA GLU A 569 37.68 -15.75 6.97
C GLU A 569 37.80 -15.84 5.45
N GLU A 570 36.95 -16.63 4.79
CA GLU A 570 36.88 -16.73 3.33
C GLU A 570 36.58 -15.37 2.70
N LEU A 571 35.53 -14.69 3.15
CA LEU A 571 35.09 -13.41 2.60
C LEU A 571 36.12 -12.29 2.83
N ARG A 572 36.75 -12.24 4.02
CA ARG A 572 37.87 -11.32 4.30
C ARG A 572 39.06 -11.57 3.38
N SER A 573 39.34 -12.83 3.04
CA SER A 573 40.41 -13.17 2.09
C SER A 573 40.03 -12.81 0.65
N GLN A 574 38.80 -13.07 0.22
CA GLN A 574 38.32 -12.75 -1.14
C GLN A 574 38.31 -11.24 -1.41
N LEU A 575 37.83 -10.45 -0.44
CA LEU A 575 37.71 -8.99 -0.53
C LEU A 575 38.96 -8.23 -0.08
N LEU A 576 40.05 -8.93 0.26
CA LEU A 576 41.32 -8.36 0.77
C LEU A 576 41.15 -7.49 2.03
N ILE A 577 40.13 -7.78 2.84
CA ILE A 577 39.82 -7.08 4.09
C ILE A 577 40.70 -7.65 5.20
N ASN A 578 41.92 -7.11 5.33
CA ASN A 578 42.85 -7.50 6.37
C ASN A 578 43.68 -6.32 6.90
N LYS A 579 44.32 -6.53 8.04
CA LYS A 579 45.11 -5.52 8.77
C LYS A 579 46.29 -4.96 7.97
N LYS A 580 46.86 -5.73 7.03
CA LYS A 580 47.95 -5.27 6.16
C LYS A 580 47.48 -4.19 5.17
N TYR A 581 46.20 -4.21 4.79
CA TYR A 581 45.58 -3.18 3.96
C TYR A 581 44.82 -2.11 4.78
N GLY A 582 45.04 -2.04 6.10
CA GLY A 582 44.42 -1.02 6.96
C GLY A 582 43.00 -1.34 7.44
N PHE A 583 42.45 -2.51 7.11
CA PHE A 583 41.09 -2.88 7.52
C PHE A 583 41.06 -3.62 8.87
N TYR A 584 40.19 -3.14 9.76
CA TYR A 584 39.94 -3.71 11.09
C TYR A 584 38.43 -3.86 11.31
N LEU A 585 38.01 -4.92 12.01
CA LEU A 585 36.64 -4.99 12.55
C LEU A 585 36.52 -4.15 13.82
N SER A 586 35.31 -3.68 14.15
CA SER A 586 35.04 -2.88 15.34
C SER A 586 35.33 -3.60 16.68
N ASN A 587 35.52 -4.92 16.66
CA ASN A 587 35.93 -5.76 17.79
C ASN A 587 37.43 -6.13 17.79
N GLU A 588 38.19 -5.78 16.76
CA GLU A 588 39.63 -6.06 16.67
C GLU A 588 40.48 -4.97 17.34
N SER A 589 41.53 -5.37 18.06
CA SER A 589 42.51 -4.42 18.57
C SER A 589 43.37 -3.84 17.45
N VAL A 590 43.48 -2.51 17.43
CA VAL A 590 44.38 -1.75 16.57
C VAL A 590 45.81 -1.81 17.12
N GLU A 591 46.79 -1.99 16.24
CA GLU A 591 48.21 -2.03 16.62
C GLU A 591 48.77 -0.63 16.89
N ILE A 592 49.64 -0.52 17.89
CA ILE A 592 50.15 0.76 18.44
C ILE A 592 50.91 1.60 17.39
N TRP A 593 51.40 0.96 16.32
CA TRP A 593 52.29 1.56 15.31
C TRP A 593 51.59 1.92 13.99
N VAL A 594 50.27 1.72 13.89
CA VAL A 594 49.50 2.01 12.68
C VAL A 594 48.97 3.44 12.73
N ASP A 595 49.12 4.17 11.63
CA ASP A 595 48.56 5.53 11.51
C ASP A 595 47.03 5.48 11.55
N LYS A 596 46.43 6.26 12.45
CA LYS A 596 44.97 6.31 12.60
C LYS A 596 44.26 6.86 11.37
N GLN A 597 44.95 7.58 10.49
CA GLN A 597 44.39 8.09 9.24
C GLN A 597 44.33 7.04 8.13
N SER A 598 45.05 5.91 8.25
CA SER A 598 45.04 4.82 7.28
C SER A 598 44.17 3.61 7.69
N ILE A 599 43.34 3.76 8.72
CA ILE A 599 42.49 2.69 9.26
C ILE A 599 41.06 2.82 8.74
N THR A 600 40.57 1.79 8.07
CA THR A 600 39.16 1.61 7.75
C THR A 600 38.54 0.61 8.74
N CYS A 601 37.63 1.09 9.59
CA CYS A 601 36.93 0.26 10.57
C CYS A 601 35.59 -0.22 10.00
N ILE A 602 35.43 -1.53 9.82
CA ILE A 602 34.17 -2.16 9.43
C ILE A 602 33.45 -2.62 10.70
N GLN A 603 32.16 -2.30 10.85
CA GLN A 603 31.37 -2.82 11.98
C GLN A 603 31.30 -4.34 11.92
N SER A 604 31.50 -5.03 13.05
CA SER A 604 31.40 -6.50 13.12
C SER A 604 30.08 -7.01 12.56
N ASP A 605 28.97 -6.33 12.89
CA ASP A 605 27.61 -6.66 12.45
C ASP A 605 27.44 -6.48 10.92
N ALA A 606 28.15 -5.52 10.33
CA ALA A 606 28.16 -5.28 8.88
C ALA A 606 28.94 -6.37 8.12
N MET A 607 30.07 -6.83 8.68
CA MET A 607 30.78 -8.01 8.18
C MET A 607 29.93 -9.27 8.34
N GLU A 608 29.23 -9.44 9.47
CA GLU A 608 28.32 -10.56 9.70
C GLU A 608 27.20 -10.57 8.66
N ALA A 609 26.53 -9.43 8.40
CA ALA A 609 25.49 -9.34 7.37
C ALA A 609 25.98 -9.77 5.98
N ALA A 610 27.22 -9.41 5.60
CA ALA A 610 27.83 -9.87 4.35
C ALA A 610 28.12 -11.39 4.34
N CYS A 611 28.48 -11.97 5.48
CA CYS A 611 28.64 -13.43 5.62
C CYS A 611 27.30 -14.17 5.58
N ARG A 612 26.25 -13.63 6.19
CA ARG A 612 24.88 -14.17 6.14
C ARG A 612 24.32 -14.16 4.72
N LEU A 613 24.64 -13.12 3.94
CA LEU A 613 24.35 -13.08 2.50
C LEU A 613 25.06 -14.21 1.74
N ALA A 614 26.36 -14.43 2.01
CA ALA A 614 27.15 -15.52 1.41
C ALA A 614 26.69 -16.95 1.81
N LEU A 615 25.80 -17.04 2.80
CA LEU A 615 25.17 -18.27 3.30
C LEU A 615 23.69 -18.38 2.91
N PHE A 616 23.15 -17.41 2.15
CA PHE A 616 21.73 -17.33 1.75
C PHE A 616 20.74 -17.40 2.93
N GLN A 617 21.10 -16.82 4.08
CA GLN A 617 20.25 -16.82 5.27
C GLN A 617 19.15 -15.75 5.17
N GLU A 618 17.90 -16.12 5.48
CA GLU A 618 16.73 -15.24 5.36
C GLU A 618 16.71 -14.10 6.39
N ASP A 619 17.45 -14.23 7.49
CA ASP A 619 17.67 -13.21 8.52
C ASP A 619 18.74 -12.16 8.15
N PHE A 620 19.16 -12.15 6.88
CA PHE A 620 19.98 -11.10 6.28
C PHE A 620 19.39 -9.69 6.47
N ASP A 621 20.18 -8.83 7.13
CA ASP A 621 19.88 -7.41 7.34
C ASP A 621 20.51 -6.53 6.24
N LEU A 622 19.62 -5.89 5.48
CA LEU A 622 19.98 -5.04 4.34
C LEU A 622 20.69 -3.75 4.77
N PHE A 623 20.37 -3.18 5.94
CA PHE A 623 20.97 -1.93 6.41
C PHE A 623 22.43 -2.13 6.83
N PHE A 624 22.71 -3.23 7.54
CA PHE A 624 24.09 -3.58 7.89
C PHE A 624 24.92 -3.94 6.65
N PHE A 625 24.31 -4.57 5.63
CA PHE A 625 24.97 -4.87 4.37
C PHE A 625 25.24 -3.65 3.48
N ASP A 626 24.30 -2.70 3.40
CA ASP A 626 24.52 -1.41 2.74
C ASP A 626 25.70 -0.67 3.39
N ASN A 627 25.80 -0.69 4.73
CA ASN A 627 26.89 -0.08 5.47
C ASN A 627 28.24 -0.77 5.19
N PHE A 628 28.25 -2.10 5.05
CA PHE A 628 29.43 -2.86 4.62
C PHE A 628 29.92 -2.41 3.24
N CYS A 629 29.01 -2.36 2.25
CA CYS A 629 29.33 -1.92 0.89
C CYS A 629 29.83 -0.47 0.87
N ALA A 630 29.12 0.44 1.54
CA ALA A 630 29.50 1.85 1.63
C ALA A 630 30.86 2.06 2.29
N THR A 631 31.22 1.25 3.30
CA THR A 631 32.53 1.32 3.95
C THR A 631 33.67 0.95 3.00
N LEU A 632 33.47 -0.05 2.13
CA LEU A 632 34.47 -0.46 1.13
C LEU A 632 34.58 0.55 -0.02
N CYS A 633 33.46 1.14 -0.47
CA CYS A 633 33.46 2.16 -1.53
C CYS A 633 33.96 3.55 -1.08
N GLN A 634 34.16 3.80 0.23
CA GLN A 634 34.62 5.10 0.76
C GLN A 634 36.13 5.22 0.96
N VAL A 635 36.88 4.12 0.81
CA VAL A 635 38.32 4.01 1.13
C VAL A 635 39.19 5.00 0.36
N GLU A 636 38.73 5.41 -0.83
CA GLU A 636 39.50 6.18 -1.81
C GLU A 636 39.71 7.66 -1.45
N ARG A 637 38.85 8.26 -0.59
CA ARG A 637 38.82 9.73 -0.39
C ARG A 637 39.90 10.33 0.50
N TYR A 638 40.88 9.55 0.96
CA TYR A 638 41.88 10.01 1.93
C TYR A 638 43.35 10.00 1.47
N ASN A 639 43.71 9.37 0.34
CA ASN A 639 45.12 9.06 0.02
C ASN A 639 45.67 9.49 -1.35
N SER A 640 44.88 10.10 -2.24
CA SER A 640 45.40 10.71 -3.48
C SER A 640 44.96 12.17 -3.63
N GLN A 641 45.91 13.03 -3.98
CA GLN A 641 45.65 14.41 -4.40
C GLN A 641 45.70 14.59 -5.92
N GLU A 642 45.83 13.48 -6.67
CA GLU A 642 45.90 13.44 -8.13
C GLU A 642 45.05 12.30 -8.69
N GLU A 643 44.46 12.57 -9.86
CA GLU A 643 43.66 11.71 -10.76
C GLU A 643 42.27 11.22 -10.27
N GLU A 644 41.22 11.83 -10.84
CA GLU A 644 39.87 11.26 -10.87
C GLU A 644 39.85 10.03 -11.81
N GLY A 645 39.67 8.81 -11.30
CA GLY A 645 39.23 7.69 -12.13
C GLY A 645 39.73 6.28 -11.80
N GLU A 646 40.73 6.08 -10.94
CA GLU A 646 41.02 4.73 -10.44
C GLU A 646 39.95 4.27 -9.43
N ILE A 647 39.67 2.96 -9.44
CA ILE A 647 38.70 2.29 -8.56
C ILE A 647 39.48 1.46 -7.55
N SER A 648 39.14 1.56 -6.27
CA SER A 648 39.88 0.84 -5.24
C SER A 648 39.83 -0.68 -5.45
N LEU A 649 40.95 -1.35 -5.22
CA LEU A 649 41.08 -2.81 -5.39
C LEU A 649 40.02 -3.58 -4.56
N GLN A 650 39.63 -3.05 -3.40
CA GLN A 650 38.57 -3.60 -2.56
C GLN A 650 37.17 -3.42 -3.17
N GLN A 651 36.89 -2.28 -3.81
CA GLN A 651 35.64 -2.07 -4.55
C GLN A 651 35.56 -2.96 -5.80
N GLU A 652 36.66 -3.16 -6.52
CA GLU A 652 36.72 -4.12 -7.63
C GLU A 652 36.42 -5.56 -7.16
N LYS A 653 37.05 -5.99 -6.05
CA LYS A 653 36.79 -7.31 -5.45
C LYS A 653 35.36 -7.45 -4.92
N LEU A 654 34.77 -6.38 -4.39
CA LEU A 654 33.36 -6.34 -3.99
C LEU A 654 32.43 -6.52 -5.21
N ARG A 655 32.69 -5.82 -6.32
CA ARG A 655 31.95 -5.96 -7.59
C ARG A 655 32.05 -7.39 -8.14
N GLU A 656 33.24 -8.00 -8.14
CA GLU A 656 33.43 -9.40 -8.56
C GLU A 656 32.62 -10.37 -7.68
N TRP A 657 32.71 -10.23 -6.36
CA TRP A 657 32.00 -11.10 -5.41
C TRP A 657 30.48 -10.98 -5.55
N LEU A 658 29.95 -9.75 -5.62
CA LEU A 658 28.54 -9.49 -5.87
C LEU A 658 28.06 -10.14 -7.17
N MET A 659 28.80 -10.00 -8.27
CA MET A 659 28.45 -10.67 -9.53
C MET A 659 28.50 -12.19 -9.43
N SER A 660 29.44 -12.76 -8.66
CA SER A 660 29.48 -14.21 -8.42
C SER A 660 28.25 -14.71 -7.65
N MET A 661 27.78 -13.95 -6.65
CA MET A 661 26.56 -14.25 -5.90
C MET A 661 25.31 -14.10 -6.77
N ALA A 662 25.23 -13.06 -7.61
CA ALA A 662 24.14 -12.88 -8.56
C ALA A 662 23.99 -14.09 -9.49
N LEU A 663 25.10 -14.58 -10.06
CA LEU A 663 25.10 -15.76 -10.94
C LEU A 663 24.65 -17.03 -10.21
N VAL A 664 25.11 -17.28 -8.99
CA VAL A 664 24.70 -18.45 -8.17
C VAL A 664 23.22 -18.38 -7.78
N LEU A 665 22.69 -17.19 -7.52
CA LEU A 665 21.27 -16.97 -7.18
C LEU A 665 20.34 -17.09 -8.39
N LEU A 666 20.82 -16.74 -9.58
CA LEU A 666 20.09 -16.85 -10.85
C LEU A 666 20.15 -18.27 -11.45
N ASP A 667 21.20 -19.06 -11.18
CA ASP A 667 21.33 -20.42 -11.70
C ASP A 667 20.36 -21.40 -11.02
N ARG A 668 19.43 -21.96 -11.81
CA ARG A 668 18.52 -23.01 -11.35
C ARG A 668 19.27 -24.30 -10.99
N ASN A 669 20.31 -24.65 -11.75
CA ASN A 669 20.96 -25.96 -11.72
C ASN A 669 22.16 -26.02 -10.76
N SER A 670 22.62 -24.88 -10.24
CA SER A 670 23.69 -24.80 -9.24
C SER A 670 23.33 -25.65 -8.00
N PRO A 671 24.19 -26.56 -7.53
CA PRO A 671 23.89 -27.41 -6.38
C PRO A 671 23.97 -26.65 -5.04
N ASP A 672 23.11 -26.99 -4.08
CA ASP A 672 23.15 -26.49 -2.69
C ASP A 672 24.34 -27.07 -1.90
N GLN A 673 25.56 -26.66 -2.26
CA GLN A 673 26.79 -27.15 -1.63
C GLN A 673 27.06 -26.58 -0.23
N ARG A 674 26.27 -25.61 0.24
CA ARG A 674 26.45 -24.97 1.56
C ARG A 674 25.35 -25.32 2.59
N ILE A 675 24.34 -26.12 2.22
CA ILE A 675 23.33 -26.65 3.14
C ILE A 675 23.43 -28.19 3.17
N GLN A 676 24.49 -28.69 3.80
CA GLN A 676 24.59 -30.09 4.25
C GLN A 676 24.99 -30.14 5.72
N THR A 677 24.02 -29.95 6.61
CA THR A 677 24.09 -30.40 8.00
C THR A 677 23.75 -31.90 8.08
N GLU A 678 24.56 -32.75 7.41
CA GLU A 678 24.62 -34.16 7.76
C GLU A 678 25.68 -34.42 8.84
N ASP A 679 25.24 -35.11 9.89
CA ASP A 679 26.00 -35.44 11.08
C ASP A 679 27.23 -36.33 10.76
N ARG A 680 28.44 -35.79 10.96
CA ARG A 680 29.70 -36.56 10.91
C ARG A 680 30.71 -36.12 11.96
N GLY A 681 30.58 -36.70 13.15
CA GLY A 681 31.75 -37.04 13.95
C GLY A 681 32.61 -38.07 13.19
N GLY A 682 33.81 -37.68 12.76
CA GLY A 682 34.81 -38.61 12.22
C GLY A 682 35.52 -39.43 13.32
N PRO A 683 36.47 -40.32 12.99
CA PRO A 683 37.08 -40.51 11.66
C PRO A 683 37.07 -41.97 11.16
N GLY A 684 37.27 -42.16 9.85
CA GLY A 684 37.62 -43.46 9.28
C GLY A 684 36.99 -43.73 7.92
N SER A 685 37.82 -43.82 6.89
CA SER A 685 37.40 -44.25 5.55
C SER A 685 36.90 -45.69 5.54
N THR A 686 35.75 -45.97 4.91
CA THR A 686 35.66 -46.71 3.62
C THR A 686 34.19 -46.93 3.23
N ALA A 687 33.96 -47.34 1.98
CA ALA A 687 32.64 -47.47 1.37
C ALA A 687 31.90 -48.79 1.73
N ALA A 688 30.63 -48.83 1.33
CA ALA A 688 29.69 -49.96 1.31
C ALA A 688 28.93 -50.27 2.62
N GLY A 689 27.61 -50.50 2.50
CA GLY A 689 26.75 -51.00 3.57
C GLY A 689 25.36 -50.36 3.61
N ALA A 690 24.42 -50.90 2.81
CA ALA A 690 22.98 -50.65 3.02
C ALA A 690 22.40 -51.61 4.09
N LEU A 691 21.15 -51.36 4.50
CA LEU A 691 20.34 -52.08 5.51
C LEU A 691 20.78 -51.83 6.98
N TYR A 692 19.90 -51.43 7.91
CA TYR A 692 18.65 -52.13 8.29
C TYR A 692 17.69 -51.27 9.16
N PHE A 693 16.37 -51.55 9.08
CA PHE A 693 15.24 -51.22 10.02
C PHE A 693 15.08 -49.75 10.49
N ALA A 694 13.96 -49.02 10.34
CA ALA A 694 12.51 -49.29 10.25
C ALA A 694 11.83 -49.77 11.56
N GLN A 695 10.70 -49.12 11.93
CA GLN A 695 9.85 -49.21 13.17
C GLN A 695 10.10 -48.08 14.20
N ASP A 696 9.12 -47.41 14.84
CA ASP A 696 7.65 -47.32 14.72
C ASP A 696 7.21 -45.83 15.00
N VAL A 697 6.24 -45.21 14.31
CA VAL A 697 4.80 -45.03 14.70
C VAL A 697 4.60 -44.76 16.22
N THR A 698 4.03 -43.65 16.73
CA THR A 698 2.65 -43.12 16.53
C THR A 698 2.42 -41.64 16.94
N GLU A 699 1.55 -40.96 16.19
CA GLU A 699 0.52 -39.99 16.63
C GLU A 699 0.89 -38.68 17.38
N THR A 700 0.94 -37.57 16.64
CA THR A 700 -0.08 -36.51 16.73
C THR A 700 -0.18 -35.78 15.39
N ALA A 701 -1.35 -35.82 14.75
CA ALA A 701 -1.57 -35.25 13.42
C ALA A 701 -2.47 -34.00 13.48
N THR A 702 -1.96 -32.85 13.04
CA THR A 702 -2.68 -31.79 12.32
C THR A 702 -1.72 -30.69 11.85
N VAL A 703 -2.01 -30.07 10.71
CA VAL A 703 -1.27 -28.95 10.08
C VAL A 703 0.14 -29.30 9.57
N ALA A 704 0.20 -29.96 8.42
CA ALA A 704 1.36 -29.89 7.52
C ALA A 704 1.04 -28.91 6.38
N SER A 705 1.76 -27.80 6.29
CA SER A 705 1.72 -26.88 5.16
C SER A 705 3.09 -26.23 4.96
N VAL A 706 3.59 -26.24 3.72
CA VAL A 706 4.87 -25.68 3.26
C VAL A 706 6.12 -26.49 3.68
N SER A 707 6.33 -27.61 2.98
CA SER A 707 7.66 -28.21 2.80
C SER A 707 7.70 -28.99 1.48
N ASP A 708 8.11 -28.31 0.39
CA ASP A 708 8.66 -28.87 -0.87
C ASP A 708 8.72 -27.75 -1.92
N GLU A 709 9.52 -26.71 -1.64
CA GLU A 709 9.84 -25.68 -2.62
C GLU A 709 11.23 -25.96 -3.20
N GLU A 710 11.32 -26.03 -4.54
CA GLU A 710 12.55 -26.30 -5.28
C GLU A 710 13.68 -25.33 -4.84
N PRO A 711 14.90 -25.79 -4.54
CA PRO A 711 16.02 -24.92 -4.14
C PRO A 711 16.26 -23.74 -5.08
N GLY A 712 16.16 -23.97 -6.40
CA GLY A 712 16.26 -22.92 -7.41
C GLY A 712 15.15 -21.86 -7.33
N ALA A 713 13.96 -22.19 -6.83
CA ALA A 713 12.88 -21.23 -6.60
C ALA A 713 13.14 -20.37 -5.35
N ARG A 714 13.64 -20.98 -4.26
CA ARG A 714 14.01 -20.24 -3.03
C ARG A 714 15.12 -19.22 -3.29
N ARG A 715 16.20 -19.62 -3.98
CA ARG A 715 17.29 -18.70 -4.37
C ARG A 715 16.81 -17.56 -5.26
N PHE A 716 15.96 -17.86 -6.26
CA PHE A 716 15.40 -16.82 -7.13
C PHE A 716 14.46 -15.86 -6.39
N ARG A 717 13.73 -16.32 -5.36
CA ARG A 717 13.00 -15.42 -4.45
C ARG A 717 13.96 -14.54 -3.66
N PHE A 718 14.97 -15.12 -3.01
CA PHE A 718 15.97 -14.38 -2.23
C PHE A 718 16.69 -13.31 -3.06
N PHE A 719 16.97 -13.63 -4.33
CA PHE A 719 17.49 -12.67 -5.31
C PHE A 719 16.60 -11.43 -5.45
N LEU A 720 15.31 -11.63 -5.73
CA LEU A 720 14.35 -10.55 -5.97
C LEU A 720 13.98 -9.78 -4.70
N ASP A 721 13.76 -10.49 -3.60
CA ASP A 721 13.16 -9.91 -2.39
C ASP A 721 14.21 -9.22 -1.51
N LYS A 722 15.48 -9.65 -1.57
CA LYS A 722 16.56 -9.17 -0.70
C LYS A 722 17.77 -8.64 -1.47
N PHE A 723 18.40 -9.46 -2.32
CA PHE A 723 19.72 -9.19 -2.88
C PHE A 723 19.77 -7.96 -3.79
N ILE A 724 18.78 -7.79 -4.68
CA ILE A 724 18.74 -6.65 -5.61
C ILE A 724 18.28 -5.34 -4.98
N ARG A 725 17.81 -5.36 -3.72
CA ARG A 725 17.41 -4.14 -2.97
C ARG A 725 18.61 -3.43 -2.31
N ALA A 726 19.82 -4.01 -2.37
CA ALA A 726 21.03 -3.38 -1.83
C ALA A 726 21.38 -2.08 -2.60
N LYS A 727 21.75 -1.02 -1.87
CA LYS A 727 22.01 0.30 -2.46
C LYS A 727 23.15 0.33 -3.46
N VAL A 728 24.09 -0.61 -3.34
CA VAL A 728 25.24 -0.75 -4.26
C VAL A 728 24.81 -0.86 -5.74
N TRP A 729 23.65 -1.44 -6.04
CA TRP A 729 23.11 -1.53 -7.41
C TRP A 729 22.52 -0.22 -7.95
N MET A 730 22.17 0.72 -7.07
CA MET A 730 21.69 2.06 -7.44
C MET A 730 22.86 3.06 -7.51
N GLU A 731 23.87 2.88 -6.67
CA GLU A 731 25.05 3.75 -6.59
C GLU A 731 26.10 3.43 -7.68
N ASP A 732 26.13 2.19 -8.18
CA ASP A 732 27.11 1.70 -9.17
C ASP A 732 26.44 1.25 -10.49
N GLN A 733 26.35 2.17 -11.46
CA GLN A 733 25.67 1.92 -12.73
C GLN A 733 26.38 0.88 -13.61
N GLU A 734 27.70 0.76 -13.52
CA GLU A 734 28.49 -0.24 -14.27
C GLU A 734 28.23 -1.65 -13.72
N LEU A 735 28.18 -1.78 -12.39
CA LEU A 735 27.81 -3.02 -11.72
C LEU A 735 26.37 -3.44 -12.04
N PHE A 736 25.43 -2.49 -12.11
CA PHE A 736 24.06 -2.76 -12.55
C PHE A 736 23.99 -3.24 -14.02
N GLU A 737 24.77 -2.66 -14.93
CA GLU A 737 24.81 -3.12 -16.32
C GLU A 737 25.32 -4.57 -16.43
N ARG A 738 26.33 -4.93 -15.63
CA ARG A 738 26.84 -6.31 -15.54
C ARG A 738 25.78 -7.28 -15.01
N LEU A 739 24.99 -6.87 -14.01
CA LEU A 739 23.83 -7.64 -13.53
C LEU A 739 22.78 -7.82 -14.64
N ARG A 740 22.53 -6.76 -15.41
CA ARG A 740 21.57 -6.76 -16.52
C ARG A 740 21.95 -7.72 -17.65
N GLU A 741 23.25 -7.84 -17.96
CA GLU A 741 23.78 -8.84 -18.89
C GLU A 741 23.63 -10.27 -18.34
N ALA A 742 24.00 -10.51 -17.08
CA ALA A 742 23.84 -11.82 -16.44
C ALA A 742 22.38 -12.29 -16.41
N CYS A 743 21.43 -11.38 -16.15
CA CYS A 743 20.00 -11.65 -16.28
C CYS A 743 19.59 -12.00 -17.72
N ARG A 744 20.21 -11.40 -18.74
CA ARG A 744 19.94 -11.67 -20.15
C ARG A 744 20.40 -13.07 -20.56
N GLU A 745 21.64 -13.44 -20.24
CA GLU A 745 22.18 -14.80 -20.46
C GLU A 745 21.32 -15.87 -19.77
N ASN A 746 20.89 -15.60 -18.52
CA ASN A 746 20.03 -16.51 -17.76
C ASN A 746 18.63 -16.68 -18.39
N VAL A 747 18.04 -15.61 -18.93
CA VAL A 747 16.78 -15.68 -19.70
C VAL A 747 16.95 -16.48 -21.00
N GLU A 748 18.10 -16.39 -21.69
CA GLU A 748 18.38 -17.24 -22.86
C GLU A 748 18.47 -18.73 -22.49
N ALA A 749 19.10 -19.07 -21.36
CA ALA A 749 19.13 -20.44 -20.85
C ALA A 749 17.71 -20.95 -20.49
N MET A 750 16.91 -20.16 -19.76
CA MET A 750 15.52 -20.50 -19.44
C MET A 750 14.66 -20.70 -20.70
N ARG A 751 14.94 -19.95 -21.77
CA ARG A 751 14.26 -20.10 -23.06
C ARG A 751 14.60 -21.42 -23.76
N ALA A 752 15.84 -21.90 -23.66
CA ALA A 752 16.21 -23.22 -24.15
C ALA A 752 15.48 -24.35 -23.38
N ASP A 753 15.36 -24.21 -22.06
CA ASP A 753 14.58 -25.13 -21.23
C ASP A 753 13.09 -25.12 -21.57
N CYS A 754 12.51 -23.94 -21.80
CA CYS A 754 11.12 -23.82 -22.29
C CYS A 754 10.91 -24.57 -23.60
N GLU A 755 11.84 -24.50 -24.55
CA GLU A 755 11.73 -25.21 -25.83
C GLU A 755 11.94 -26.72 -25.67
N ALA A 756 12.78 -27.15 -24.73
CA ALA A 756 12.94 -28.56 -24.36
C ALA A 756 11.66 -29.13 -23.72
N ARG A 757 11.07 -28.43 -22.74
CA ARG A 757 9.80 -28.82 -22.10
C ARG A 757 8.63 -28.78 -23.09
N PHE A 758 8.57 -27.76 -23.94
CA PHE A 758 7.63 -27.69 -25.06
C PHE A 758 7.73 -28.93 -25.95
N SER A 759 8.95 -29.31 -26.34
CA SER A 759 9.20 -30.52 -27.14
C SER A 759 8.75 -31.80 -26.43
N GLN A 760 8.90 -31.91 -25.11
CA GLN A 760 8.38 -33.04 -24.33
C GLN A 760 6.84 -33.09 -24.36
N LEU A 761 6.17 -31.94 -24.16
CA LEU A 761 4.71 -31.84 -24.17
C LEU A 761 4.10 -32.21 -25.53
N ILE A 762 4.67 -31.71 -26.64
CA ILE A 762 4.21 -32.02 -28.01
C ILE A 762 4.40 -33.51 -28.34
N ASN A 763 5.50 -34.12 -27.91
CA ASN A 763 5.78 -35.55 -28.13
C ASN A 763 5.00 -36.48 -27.18
N SER A 764 4.24 -35.95 -26.23
CA SER A 764 3.35 -36.76 -25.38
C SER A 764 2.16 -37.33 -26.17
N PRO A 765 1.48 -38.40 -25.69
CA PRO A 765 0.33 -38.98 -26.39
C PRO A 765 -0.80 -37.98 -26.68
N SER A 766 -1.01 -37.02 -25.77
CA SER A 766 -1.98 -35.93 -25.93
C SER A 766 -1.43 -34.71 -26.67
N GLY A 767 -0.10 -34.59 -26.81
CA GLY A 767 0.58 -33.45 -27.42
C GLY A 767 0.23 -33.23 -28.89
N SER A 768 0.02 -34.32 -29.65
CA SER A 768 -0.45 -34.24 -31.04
C SER A 768 -1.86 -33.66 -31.17
N ARG A 769 -2.76 -33.94 -30.21
CA ARG A 769 -4.10 -33.33 -30.13
C ARG A 769 -4.03 -31.88 -29.67
N LEU A 770 -3.11 -31.56 -28.76
CA LEU A 770 -2.85 -30.20 -28.31
C LEU A 770 -2.30 -29.31 -29.43
N GLU A 771 -1.36 -29.81 -30.23
CA GLU A 771 -0.82 -29.13 -31.42
C GLU A 771 -1.90 -28.87 -32.50
N GLN A 772 -2.83 -29.82 -32.65
CA GLN A 772 -3.93 -29.75 -33.63
C GLN A 772 -5.19 -29.05 -33.11
N LEU A 773 -5.21 -28.59 -31.85
CA LEU A 773 -6.36 -27.91 -31.26
C LEU A 773 -6.57 -26.55 -31.98
N SER A 774 -7.53 -26.52 -32.89
CA SER A 774 -7.93 -25.32 -33.64
C SER A 774 -9.44 -25.12 -33.51
N TRP A 775 -9.86 -23.90 -33.16
CA TRP A 775 -11.29 -23.58 -33.08
C TRP A 775 -11.96 -23.68 -34.45
N ASP A 776 -12.97 -24.55 -34.54
CA ASP A 776 -13.52 -25.03 -35.81
C ASP A 776 -14.20 -23.92 -36.64
N LYS A 777 -14.26 -24.13 -37.96
CA LYS A 777 -14.73 -23.08 -38.89
C LYS A 777 -16.25 -22.93 -38.93
N GLU A 778 -17.01 -23.90 -38.45
CA GLU A 778 -18.48 -23.91 -38.59
C GLU A 778 -19.16 -22.96 -37.59
N ASP A 779 -18.69 -22.90 -36.33
CA ASP A 779 -19.24 -21.99 -35.31
C ASP A 779 -18.96 -20.50 -35.58
N LYS A 780 -18.03 -20.18 -36.47
CA LYS A 780 -17.74 -18.78 -36.87
C LYS A 780 -18.90 -18.11 -37.60
N GLN A 781 -19.89 -18.88 -38.10
CA GLN A 781 -21.10 -18.32 -38.71
C GLN A 781 -22.11 -17.75 -37.69
N ILE A 782 -22.03 -18.14 -36.41
CA ILE A 782 -22.99 -17.70 -35.37
C ILE A 782 -22.86 -16.19 -35.08
N PHE A 783 -21.69 -15.60 -35.37
CA PHE A 783 -21.36 -14.23 -34.98
C PHE A 783 -21.20 -13.24 -36.16
N SER A 784 -21.41 -13.68 -37.41
CA SER A 784 -21.29 -12.81 -38.60
C SER A 784 -22.58 -12.05 -38.95
N SER A 785 -22.50 -10.72 -39.04
CA SER A 785 -23.57 -9.83 -39.56
C SER A 785 -23.41 -9.60 -41.08
N PRO A 786 -24.49 -9.39 -41.87
CA PRO A 786 -24.40 -9.38 -43.34
C PRO A 786 -24.06 -8.02 -43.96
N ASN A 787 -22.85 -7.91 -44.55
CA ASN A 787 -22.40 -6.94 -45.58
C ASN A 787 -22.36 -5.44 -45.20
N PRO A 788 -21.34 -4.69 -45.68
CA PRO A 788 -21.39 -4.18 -47.07
C PRO A 788 -20.10 -4.34 -47.89
N SER A 789 -20.23 -3.95 -49.16
CA SER A 789 -19.35 -4.21 -50.30
C SER A 789 -18.06 -3.40 -50.40
N SER A 790 -17.07 -4.03 -51.03
CA SER A 790 -16.03 -3.46 -51.92
C SER A 790 -15.11 -2.35 -51.41
N GLU A 791 -13.80 -2.63 -51.40
CA GLU A 791 -12.88 -2.01 -52.37
C GLU A 791 -11.57 -2.80 -52.55
N ARG A 792 -10.84 -2.57 -53.65
CA ARG A 792 -9.64 -3.33 -54.05
C ARG A 792 -8.35 -2.51 -53.89
N GLY A 793 -7.56 -2.87 -52.88
CA GLY A 793 -6.12 -3.14 -52.96
C GLY A 793 -5.12 -2.05 -53.33
N ARG A 794 -3.91 -2.18 -52.75
CA ARG A 794 -2.63 -2.23 -53.49
C ARG A 794 -1.49 -2.67 -52.56
N THR A 795 -0.54 -3.43 -53.10
CA THR A 795 0.70 -3.82 -52.45
C THR A 795 1.74 -2.71 -52.55
N LEU A 796 2.40 -2.36 -51.44
CA LEU A 796 3.63 -1.57 -51.41
C LEU A 796 4.71 -2.35 -50.65
N SER A 797 5.95 -2.28 -51.15
CA SER A 797 7.09 -3.07 -50.71
C SER A 797 7.77 -2.48 -49.48
N SER A 798 8.03 -3.30 -48.46
CA SER A 798 8.82 -2.93 -47.29
C SER A 798 10.33 -2.90 -47.61
N SER A 799 10.98 -1.75 -47.48
CA SER A 799 12.43 -1.67 -47.29
C SER A 799 12.77 -1.95 -45.82
N SER A 800 13.80 -2.75 -45.59
CA SER A 800 14.27 -3.16 -44.27
C SER A 800 14.88 -2.03 -43.46
N MET A 801 14.49 -1.91 -42.19
CA MET A 801 15.24 -1.20 -41.16
C MET A 801 15.28 -2.10 -39.92
N GLU A 802 16.47 -2.48 -39.49
CA GLU A 802 16.65 -3.47 -38.41
C GLU A 802 16.36 -2.82 -37.05
N LEU A 803 15.38 -3.37 -36.33
CA LEU A 803 15.00 -2.98 -34.98
C LEU A 803 15.28 -4.16 -34.03
N ASN A 804 15.78 -3.84 -32.84
CA ASN A 804 16.43 -4.80 -31.94
C ASN A 804 15.55 -6.01 -31.57
N MET A 805 16.19 -7.18 -31.59
CA MET A 805 15.54 -8.48 -31.39
C MET A 805 14.95 -8.69 -29.97
N TRP A 806 15.29 -7.82 -29.01
CA TRP A 806 14.93 -7.90 -27.59
C TRP A 806 13.59 -7.25 -27.23
N ASP A 807 13.15 -6.22 -27.97
CA ASP A 807 11.84 -5.61 -27.74
C ASP A 807 10.71 -6.62 -27.97
N LYS A 808 10.93 -7.53 -28.94
CA LYS A 808 10.06 -8.67 -29.26
C LYS A 808 9.94 -9.72 -28.15
N TYR A 809 10.74 -9.72 -27.09
CA TYR A 809 10.65 -10.80 -26.10
C TYR A 809 9.54 -10.59 -25.05
N SER A 810 9.39 -9.38 -24.51
CA SER A 810 8.24 -9.09 -23.63
C SER A 810 6.99 -8.65 -24.40
N SER A 811 7.11 -8.05 -25.61
CA SER A 811 5.94 -7.94 -26.49
C SER A 811 5.56 -9.29 -27.10
N GLY A 812 6.49 -10.23 -27.27
CA GLY A 812 6.19 -11.62 -27.67
C GLY A 812 5.48 -12.45 -26.59
N PHE A 813 5.48 -11.98 -25.33
CA PHE A 813 4.59 -12.47 -24.28
C PHE A 813 3.16 -11.92 -24.42
N MET A 814 2.96 -10.89 -25.25
CA MET A 814 1.71 -10.14 -25.40
C MET A 814 1.06 -10.23 -26.78
N GLU A 815 1.81 -10.25 -27.89
CA GLU A 815 1.34 -10.63 -29.23
C GLU A 815 2.49 -10.86 -30.24
N GLY A 816 2.37 -11.97 -30.98
CA GLY A 816 3.21 -12.29 -32.14
C GLY A 816 2.35 -12.58 -33.37
N GLY A 817 1.99 -11.54 -34.12
CA GLY A 817 1.37 -11.67 -35.45
C GLY A 817 2.33 -12.33 -36.46
N ASN A 818 1.88 -12.84 -37.61
CA ASN A 818 0.74 -12.36 -38.41
C ASN A 818 0.44 -13.38 -39.54
N LYS A 819 -0.85 -13.61 -39.91
CA LYS A 819 -1.37 -14.00 -41.27
C LYS A 819 -2.74 -14.72 -41.24
N LYS A 820 -3.82 -13.96 -41.06
CA LYS A 820 -5.03 -13.97 -41.92
C LYS A 820 -6.12 -13.12 -41.29
N THR A 821 -6.73 -12.26 -42.10
CA THR A 821 -7.86 -11.41 -41.72
C THR A 821 -9.02 -12.28 -41.22
N LEU A 822 -9.36 -12.15 -39.94
CA LEU A 822 -10.39 -12.96 -39.30
C LEU A 822 -11.15 -12.06 -38.34
N HIS A 823 -12.48 -12.03 -38.45
CA HIS A 823 -13.33 -11.16 -37.64
C HIS A 823 -13.37 -11.65 -36.18
N LEU A 824 -12.44 -11.12 -35.38
CA LEU A 824 -12.38 -11.34 -33.94
C LEU A 824 -13.51 -10.60 -33.22
N LEU A 825 -14.05 -11.21 -32.16
CA LEU A 825 -15.02 -10.56 -31.29
C LEU A 825 -14.27 -9.55 -30.39
N ARG A 826 -14.72 -8.30 -30.41
CA ARG A 826 -14.09 -7.17 -29.70
C ARG A 826 -14.96 -6.72 -28.52
N GLN A 827 -14.38 -6.03 -27.54
CA GLN A 827 -15.13 -5.51 -26.38
C GLN A 827 -16.24 -4.53 -26.78
N ASP A 828 -16.08 -3.80 -27.90
CA ASP A 828 -17.07 -2.86 -28.46
C ASP A 828 -18.10 -3.52 -29.41
N SER A 829 -18.08 -4.85 -29.55
CA SER A 829 -19.00 -5.60 -30.40
C SER A 829 -20.40 -5.64 -29.78
N TYR A 830 -21.45 -5.58 -30.61
CA TYR A 830 -22.86 -5.55 -30.20
C TYR A 830 -23.27 -6.64 -29.19
N GLN A 831 -22.63 -7.81 -29.25
CA GLN A 831 -22.88 -8.97 -28.40
C GLN A 831 -22.25 -8.83 -26.99
N VAL A 832 -21.14 -8.08 -26.91
CA VAL A 832 -20.34 -7.86 -25.69
C VAL A 832 -20.75 -6.55 -25.02
N ARG A 833 -20.60 -5.40 -25.70
CA ARG A 833 -20.82 -4.05 -25.16
C ARG A 833 -20.08 -3.76 -23.85
N ALA A 834 -18.87 -4.29 -23.71
CA ALA A 834 -17.97 -3.94 -22.61
C ALA A 834 -17.37 -2.53 -22.77
N ILE A 835 -17.37 -2.01 -24.00
CA ILE A 835 -17.07 -0.62 -24.34
C ILE A 835 -18.25 -0.11 -25.16
N GLU A 836 -18.83 1.02 -24.74
CA GLU A 836 -19.92 1.66 -25.47
C GLU A 836 -19.39 2.88 -26.24
N VAL A 837 -19.71 2.92 -27.54
CA VAL A 837 -19.29 3.96 -28.48
C VAL A 837 -20.51 4.37 -29.29
N ASP A 838 -20.83 5.66 -29.27
CA ASP A 838 -21.86 6.25 -30.13
C ASP A 838 -21.54 5.97 -31.63
N GLU A 839 -22.57 5.68 -32.42
CA GLU A 839 -22.40 5.19 -33.79
C GLU A 839 -21.99 6.29 -34.77
N ALA A 840 -22.39 7.55 -34.52
CA ALA A 840 -21.91 8.69 -35.30
C ALA A 840 -20.44 8.98 -34.98
N SER A 841 -20.08 9.02 -33.70
CA SER A 841 -18.71 9.18 -33.20
C SER A 841 -17.79 8.07 -33.73
N ARG A 842 -18.27 6.82 -33.74
CA ARG A 842 -17.55 5.66 -34.33
C ARG A 842 -17.27 5.85 -35.82
N MET A 843 -18.17 6.44 -36.59
CA MET A 843 -17.94 6.68 -38.02
C MET A 843 -16.93 7.82 -38.24
N GLU A 844 -17.09 8.95 -37.54
CA GLU A 844 -16.20 10.10 -37.67
C GLU A 844 -14.78 9.79 -37.19
N SER A 845 -14.63 9.23 -35.99
CA SER A 845 -13.33 8.88 -35.42
C SER A 845 -12.60 7.79 -36.20
N ARG A 846 -13.31 6.86 -36.88
CA ARG A 846 -12.67 5.91 -37.81
C ARG A 846 -12.09 6.57 -39.06
N ILE A 847 -12.79 7.56 -39.63
CA ILE A 847 -12.27 8.32 -40.79
C ILE A 847 -11.03 9.12 -40.37
N SER A 848 -11.05 9.75 -39.20
CA SER A 848 -9.90 10.48 -38.65
C SER A 848 -8.74 9.54 -38.28
N PHE A 849 -9.02 8.40 -37.65
CA PHE A 849 -8.02 7.38 -37.31
C PHE A 849 -7.31 6.84 -38.56
N ASN A 850 -8.04 6.52 -39.63
CA ASN A 850 -7.44 6.04 -40.87
C ASN A 850 -6.52 7.11 -41.51
N LYS A 851 -6.92 8.39 -41.49
CA LYS A 851 -6.06 9.50 -41.98
C LYS A 851 -4.80 9.69 -41.13
N LEU A 852 -4.90 9.58 -39.80
CA LEU A 852 -3.77 9.68 -38.88
C LEU A 852 -2.84 8.45 -38.97
N ALA A 853 -3.39 7.27 -39.28
CA ALA A 853 -2.63 6.07 -39.58
C ALA A 853 -1.81 6.22 -40.89
N GLU A 854 -2.34 6.94 -41.88
CA GLU A 854 -1.64 7.29 -43.12
C GLU A 854 -0.55 8.37 -42.92
N SER A 855 -0.71 9.29 -41.95
CA SER A 855 0.31 10.32 -41.64
C SER A 855 1.37 9.86 -40.62
N GLY A 856 1.12 8.79 -39.87
CA GLY A 856 2.00 8.30 -38.80
C GLY A 856 1.76 8.95 -37.42
N GLU A 857 0.76 9.81 -37.28
CA GLU A 857 0.47 10.60 -36.06
C GLU A 857 -0.61 9.95 -35.16
N VAL A 858 -0.48 8.65 -34.93
CA VAL A 858 -1.52 7.85 -34.23
C VAL A 858 -1.64 8.19 -32.75
N SER A 859 -0.64 8.83 -32.14
CA SER A 859 -0.63 9.25 -30.73
C SER A 859 -1.69 10.30 -30.37
N CYS A 860 -2.43 10.84 -31.34
CA CYS A 860 -3.38 11.94 -31.15
C CYS A 860 -4.83 11.51 -30.91
N VAL A 861 -5.13 10.21 -30.75
CA VAL A 861 -6.50 9.71 -30.60
C VAL A 861 -6.80 9.30 -29.16
N ARG A 862 -7.88 9.83 -28.58
CA ARG A 862 -8.31 9.56 -27.20
C ARG A 862 -8.79 8.11 -27.04
N GLU A 863 -8.16 7.40 -26.11
CA GLU A 863 -8.48 6.02 -25.69
C GLU A 863 -8.73 5.92 -24.17
N ASP A 864 -8.35 6.95 -23.41
CA ASP A 864 -8.48 7.10 -21.95
C ASP A 864 -9.88 6.79 -21.42
N VAL A 865 -10.91 7.28 -22.12
CA VAL A 865 -12.32 7.03 -21.78
C VAL A 865 -12.66 5.54 -21.90
N PHE A 866 -12.20 4.85 -22.95
CA PHE A 866 -12.50 3.44 -23.18
C PHE A 866 -11.69 2.51 -22.27
N ILE A 867 -10.44 2.89 -21.95
CA ILE A 867 -9.63 2.18 -20.94
C ILE A 867 -10.35 2.26 -19.59
N SER A 868 -10.87 3.44 -19.24
CA SER A 868 -11.62 3.65 -18.00
C SER A 868 -12.92 2.83 -17.96
N GLN A 869 -13.73 2.84 -19.05
CA GLN A 869 -14.93 2.00 -19.16
C GLN A 869 -14.60 0.50 -18.97
N LEU A 870 -13.61 0.00 -19.72
CA LEU A 870 -13.24 -1.41 -19.70
C LEU A 870 -12.67 -1.84 -18.33
N GLN A 871 -11.84 -0.99 -17.72
CA GLN A 871 -11.25 -1.26 -16.41
C GLN A 871 -12.31 -1.26 -15.29
N GLN A 872 -13.23 -0.28 -15.27
CA GLN A 872 -14.31 -0.24 -14.27
C GLN A 872 -15.21 -1.47 -14.37
N LEU A 873 -15.59 -1.86 -15.59
CA LEU A 873 -16.38 -3.05 -15.83
C LEU A 873 -15.62 -4.33 -15.43
N ALA A 874 -14.33 -4.40 -15.73
CA ALA A 874 -13.48 -5.51 -15.34
C ALA A 874 -13.34 -5.64 -13.82
N SER A 875 -13.07 -4.55 -13.10
CA SER A 875 -12.99 -4.55 -11.63
C SER A 875 -14.31 -5.00 -10.99
N ARG A 876 -15.46 -4.57 -11.52
CA ARG A 876 -16.78 -5.02 -11.06
C ARG A 876 -17.02 -6.51 -11.30
N LEU A 877 -16.62 -7.03 -12.46
CA LEU A 877 -16.90 -8.41 -12.87
C LEU A 877 -15.83 -9.43 -12.44
N ASN A 878 -14.63 -9.01 -12.01
CA ASN A 878 -13.49 -9.89 -11.77
C ASN A 878 -13.79 -11.07 -10.83
N SER A 879 -14.40 -10.78 -9.67
CA SER A 879 -14.75 -11.81 -8.68
C SER A 879 -15.85 -12.76 -9.17
N ALA A 880 -16.82 -12.26 -9.94
CA ALA A 880 -17.88 -13.07 -10.52
C ALA A 880 -17.34 -13.98 -11.65
N PHE A 881 -16.43 -13.46 -12.47
CA PHE A 881 -15.71 -14.20 -13.51
C PHE A 881 -14.85 -15.32 -12.91
N HIS A 882 -14.01 -15.03 -11.91
CA HIS A 882 -13.22 -16.05 -11.22
C HIS A 882 -14.11 -17.11 -10.58
N LYS A 883 -15.21 -16.70 -9.94
CA LYS A 883 -16.17 -17.63 -9.34
C LYS A 883 -16.80 -18.56 -10.39
N ALA A 884 -17.24 -18.03 -11.54
CA ALA A 884 -17.86 -18.84 -12.58
C ALA A 884 -16.92 -19.93 -13.13
N ILE A 885 -15.66 -19.58 -13.40
CA ILE A 885 -14.64 -20.57 -13.80
C ILE A 885 -14.37 -21.59 -12.68
N LEU A 886 -14.28 -21.13 -11.42
CA LEU A 886 -14.05 -22.02 -10.28
C LEU A 886 -15.21 -22.99 -10.06
N ASP A 887 -16.45 -22.54 -10.22
CA ASP A 887 -17.67 -23.36 -10.12
C ASP A 887 -17.76 -24.40 -11.26
N ILE A 888 -17.12 -24.16 -12.42
CA ILE A 888 -16.92 -25.19 -13.46
C ILE A 888 -15.89 -26.21 -12.98
N ILE A 889 -14.70 -25.77 -12.58
CA ILE A 889 -13.61 -26.65 -12.13
C ILE A 889 -14.06 -27.56 -10.97
N LEU A 890 -14.69 -26.99 -9.94
CA LEU A 890 -15.07 -27.71 -8.72
C LEU A 890 -16.07 -28.85 -8.95
N LYS A 891 -16.84 -28.85 -10.06
CA LYS A 891 -17.70 -29.99 -10.45
C LYS A 891 -16.90 -31.26 -10.72
N HIS A 892 -15.64 -31.13 -11.14
CA HIS A 892 -14.76 -32.23 -11.52
C HIS A 892 -13.72 -32.57 -10.43
N CYS A 893 -13.73 -31.87 -9.28
CA CYS A 893 -12.69 -32.01 -8.26
C CYS A 893 -13.20 -32.45 -6.90
N ARG A 894 -12.41 -33.26 -6.18
CA ARG A 894 -12.72 -33.73 -4.83
C ARG A 894 -11.90 -32.91 -3.82
N THR A 895 -12.55 -32.01 -3.10
CA THR A 895 -11.89 -31.15 -2.12
C THR A 895 -11.36 -31.96 -0.93
N GLN A 896 -10.04 -32.00 -0.73
CA GLN A 896 -9.42 -32.34 0.57
C GLN A 896 -9.56 -31.18 1.58
N ILE A 897 -10.74 -30.57 1.68
CA ILE A 897 -11.08 -29.57 2.69
C ILE A 897 -12.49 -29.88 3.17
N SER A 898 -12.71 -29.76 4.48
CA SER A 898 -13.95 -30.12 5.16
C SER A 898 -15.20 -29.54 4.49
N SER A 899 -16.26 -30.37 4.45
CA SER A 899 -17.55 -30.06 3.83
C SER A 899 -18.11 -28.70 4.27
N GLY A 900 -18.19 -27.75 3.34
CA GLY A 900 -18.82 -26.43 3.57
C GLY A 900 -18.17 -25.24 2.87
N VAL A 901 -16.96 -25.36 2.33
CA VAL A 901 -16.27 -24.24 1.67
C VAL A 901 -16.92 -23.92 0.32
N THR A 902 -17.48 -22.71 0.19
CA THR A 902 -18.03 -22.19 -1.07
C THR A 902 -16.92 -21.56 -1.93
N SER A 903 -17.16 -21.41 -3.24
CA SER A 903 -16.24 -20.71 -4.15
C SER A 903 -15.93 -19.28 -3.69
N SER A 904 -16.89 -18.59 -3.07
CA SER A 904 -16.70 -17.28 -2.44
C SER A 904 -15.66 -17.30 -1.29
N ALA A 905 -15.58 -18.38 -0.51
CA ALA A 905 -14.65 -18.50 0.62
C ALA A 905 -13.21 -18.82 0.18
N LEU A 906 -13.03 -19.46 -0.99
CA LEU A 906 -11.71 -19.69 -1.58
C LEU A 906 -11.11 -18.38 -2.13
N LEU A 907 -11.94 -17.53 -2.75
CA LEU A 907 -11.51 -16.23 -3.31
C LEU A 907 -11.00 -15.25 -2.24
N GLN A 908 -11.46 -15.35 -0.99
CA GLN A 908 -10.97 -14.51 0.11
C GLN A 908 -9.49 -14.75 0.46
N ARG A 909 -8.91 -15.92 0.13
CA ARG A 909 -7.54 -16.28 0.53
C ARG A 909 -6.43 -15.74 -0.37
N ARG A 910 -6.77 -15.11 -1.52
CA ARG A 910 -5.89 -14.48 -2.55
C ARG A 910 -4.64 -15.27 -3.03
N SER A 911 -4.44 -16.49 -2.56
CA SER A 911 -3.30 -17.36 -2.85
C SER A 911 -3.66 -18.44 -3.86
N SER A 912 -2.68 -18.98 -4.59
CA SER A 912 -2.91 -20.08 -5.54
C SER A 912 -3.48 -21.31 -4.84
N GLN A 913 -4.60 -21.84 -5.34
CA GLN A 913 -5.28 -22.99 -4.77
C GLN A 913 -5.03 -24.23 -5.62
N ILE A 914 -4.67 -25.35 -4.99
CA ILE A 914 -4.45 -26.65 -5.66
C ILE A 914 -5.70 -27.52 -5.50
N PHE A 915 -6.12 -28.18 -6.57
CA PHE A 915 -7.31 -29.03 -6.64
C PHE A 915 -6.96 -30.41 -7.16
N SER A 916 -7.31 -31.45 -6.39
CA SER A 916 -7.24 -32.84 -6.84
C SER A 916 -8.51 -33.18 -7.62
N CYS A 917 -8.38 -33.38 -8.93
CA CYS A 917 -9.48 -33.52 -9.87
C CYS A 917 -9.57 -34.93 -10.46
N GLN A 918 -10.81 -35.37 -10.74
CA GLN A 918 -11.08 -36.65 -11.37
C GLN A 918 -11.08 -36.45 -12.88
N MET A 919 -9.90 -36.63 -13.48
CA MET A 919 -9.68 -36.61 -14.91
C MET A 919 -10.23 -37.89 -15.57
N LEU A 920 -10.48 -37.87 -16.87
CA LEU A 920 -11.19 -38.93 -17.63
C LEU A 920 -10.57 -40.34 -17.45
N HIS A 921 -9.26 -40.40 -17.18
CA HIS A 921 -8.49 -41.64 -17.05
C HIS A 921 -7.60 -41.72 -15.79
N ARG A 922 -7.58 -40.71 -14.92
CA ARG A 922 -6.73 -40.68 -13.70
C ARG A 922 -7.26 -39.69 -12.65
N GLN A 923 -6.67 -39.69 -11.46
CA GLN A 923 -6.65 -38.47 -10.66
C GLN A 923 -5.50 -37.58 -11.13
N GLY A 924 -5.74 -36.28 -11.23
CA GLY A 924 -4.74 -35.27 -11.59
C GLY A 924 -4.84 -34.06 -10.65
N GLU A 925 -3.81 -33.23 -10.63
CA GLU A 925 -3.79 -32.01 -9.80
C GLU A 925 -3.63 -30.78 -10.67
N ILE A 926 -4.52 -29.81 -10.51
CA ILE A 926 -4.41 -28.50 -11.17
C ILE A 926 -4.36 -27.40 -10.12
N ALA A 927 -3.64 -26.31 -10.41
CA ALA A 927 -3.61 -25.14 -9.53
C ALA A 927 -4.26 -23.94 -10.21
N ALA A 928 -5.16 -23.26 -9.51
CA ALA A 928 -5.74 -22.00 -9.98
C ALA A 928 -4.99 -20.81 -9.37
N VAL A 929 -4.66 -19.84 -10.23
CA VAL A 929 -4.11 -18.54 -9.88
C VAL A 929 -5.12 -17.47 -10.26
N PHE A 930 -5.32 -16.49 -9.38
CA PHE A 930 -6.35 -15.46 -9.46
C PHE A 930 -5.72 -14.06 -9.58
N PRO A 931 -5.21 -13.65 -10.77
CA PRO A 931 -4.67 -12.30 -10.94
C PRO A 931 -5.74 -11.22 -10.69
N SER A 932 -5.29 -10.04 -10.25
CA SER A 932 -6.07 -8.81 -10.33
C SER A 932 -6.48 -8.49 -11.78
N CYS A 933 -7.58 -7.75 -11.92
CA CYS A 933 -7.99 -7.19 -13.21
C CYS A 933 -6.89 -6.28 -13.75
N LYS A 934 -6.74 -6.22 -15.08
CA LYS A 934 -5.66 -5.44 -15.70
C LYS A 934 -5.77 -3.95 -15.37
N THR A 935 -4.66 -3.33 -15.02
CA THR A 935 -4.62 -1.90 -14.64
C THR A 935 -4.64 -0.98 -15.85
N VAL A 936 -5.06 0.27 -15.64
CA VAL A 936 -5.09 1.33 -16.66
C VAL A 936 -3.73 1.45 -17.37
N LYS A 937 -2.62 1.51 -16.62
CA LYS A 937 -1.25 1.56 -17.18
C LYS A 937 -0.97 0.37 -18.11
N SER A 938 -1.25 -0.86 -17.66
CA SER A 938 -1.04 -2.07 -18.47
C SER A 938 -1.97 -2.16 -19.70
N MET A 939 -3.19 -1.61 -19.64
CA MET A 939 -4.06 -1.48 -20.81
C MET A 939 -3.49 -0.46 -21.80
N THR A 940 -3.09 0.74 -21.33
CA THR A 940 -2.46 1.80 -22.13
C THR A 940 -1.20 1.31 -22.84
N GLU A 941 -0.34 0.56 -22.16
CA GLU A 941 0.86 -0.03 -22.74
C GLU A 941 0.51 -1.04 -23.84
N LYS A 942 -0.49 -1.91 -23.64
CA LYS A 942 -0.96 -2.88 -24.63
C LYS A 942 -1.58 -2.21 -25.88
N LEU A 943 -2.07 -0.97 -25.81
CA LEU A 943 -2.58 -0.27 -26.99
C LEU A 943 -1.51 -0.05 -28.07
N LYS A 944 -0.23 -0.02 -27.69
CA LYS A 944 0.90 0.11 -28.62
C LYS A 944 0.98 -1.07 -29.58
N ASP A 945 0.62 -2.28 -29.13
CA ASP A 945 0.64 -3.50 -29.94
C ASP A 945 -0.46 -3.49 -31.02
N PHE A 946 -1.56 -2.77 -30.78
CA PHE A 946 -2.69 -2.64 -31.70
C PHE A 946 -2.60 -1.44 -32.66
N GLY A 947 -1.51 -0.66 -32.62
CA GLY A 947 -1.33 0.51 -33.48
C GLY A 947 -1.10 0.18 -34.96
N PRO A 948 -1.41 1.08 -35.92
CA PRO A 948 -1.03 0.95 -37.31
C PRO A 948 0.49 0.71 -37.47
N PRO A 949 0.93 -0.16 -38.40
CA PRO A 949 0.15 -0.80 -39.46
C PRO A 949 -0.50 -2.15 -39.08
N HIS A 950 -0.75 -2.42 -37.79
CA HIS A 950 -1.32 -3.69 -37.35
C HIS A 950 -2.72 -3.94 -37.96
N PRO A 951 -3.06 -5.17 -38.44
CA PRO A 951 -4.36 -5.43 -39.08
C PRO A 951 -5.58 -5.25 -38.17
N ALA A 952 -5.40 -5.28 -36.84
CA ALA A 952 -6.45 -5.01 -35.86
C ALA A 952 -6.52 -3.54 -35.41
N ALA A 953 -5.76 -2.64 -36.05
CA ALA A 953 -5.78 -1.19 -35.79
C ALA A 953 -7.11 -0.58 -36.24
N VAL A 954 -8.13 -0.72 -35.39
CA VAL A 954 -9.49 -0.22 -35.61
C VAL A 954 -9.89 0.53 -34.35
N TRP A 955 -10.28 1.80 -34.50
CA TRP A 955 -10.72 2.59 -33.35
C TRP A 955 -12.09 2.11 -32.80
N PRO A 956 -12.29 2.07 -31.47
CA PRO A 956 -11.28 2.29 -30.42
C PRO A 956 -10.32 1.10 -30.31
N LEU A 957 -9.02 1.37 -30.16
CA LEU A 957 -7.97 0.37 -30.01
C LEU A 957 -8.15 -0.47 -28.74
N THR A 958 -8.66 0.17 -27.68
CA THR A 958 -8.96 -0.49 -26.39
C THR A 958 -9.93 -1.67 -26.54
N ALA A 959 -10.78 -1.68 -27.56
CA ALA A 959 -11.69 -2.80 -27.79
C ALA A 959 -11.00 -4.11 -28.21
N ASN A 960 -9.70 -4.06 -28.53
CA ASN A 960 -8.85 -5.23 -28.76
C ASN A 960 -8.22 -5.78 -27.47
N VAL A 961 -8.40 -5.15 -26.31
CA VAL A 961 -7.93 -5.67 -25.02
C VAL A 961 -8.89 -6.77 -24.54
N LEU A 962 -8.58 -8.02 -24.90
CA LEU A 962 -9.43 -9.21 -24.62
C LEU A 962 -9.12 -9.90 -23.28
N ASP A 963 -8.12 -9.41 -22.54
CA ASP A 963 -7.67 -9.91 -21.23
C ASP A 963 -7.78 -8.89 -20.07
N PRO A 964 -8.92 -8.16 -19.90
CA PRO A 964 -9.11 -7.21 -18.80
C PRO A 964 -9.43 -7.91 -17.47
N VAL A 965 -10.15 -9.04 -17.52
CA VAL A 965 -10.27 -10.04 -16.44
C VAL A 965 -9.61 -11.33 -16.91
N ARG A 966 -8.94 -12.03 -16.00
CA ARG A 966 -8.14 -13.21 -16.35
C ARG A 966 -8.00 -14.20 -15.21
N MET A 967 -7.83 -15.47 -15.54
CA MET A 967 -7.52 -16.56 -14.61
C MET A 967 -6.49 -17.49 -15.24
N CYS A 968 -5.55 -18.02 -14.45
CA CYS A 968 -4.58 -18.99 -14.94
C CYS A 968 -4.75 -20.33 -14.22
N ILE A 969 -4.81 -21.40 -15.01
CA ILE A 969 -4.92 -22.78 -14.54
C ILE A 969 -3.63 -23.50 -14.93
N ILE A 970 -2.90 -23.97 -13.92
CA ILE A 970 -1.64 -24.68 -14.05
C ILE A 970 -1.96 -26.17 -14.08
N CYS A 971 -1.54 -26.83 -15.17
CA CYS A 971 -1.76 -28.24 -15.48
C CYS A 971 -0.45 -29.03 -15.36
N GLN A 972 -0.51 -30.36 -15.15
CA GLN A 972 0.72 -31.17 -15.09
C GLN A 972 1.24 -31.57 -16.47
N ASP A 973 0.35 -31.71 -17.46
CA ASP A 973 0.68 -32.08 -18.83
C ASP A 973 -0.39 -31.63 -19.86
N ALA A 974 -0.17 -32.01 -21.12
CA ALA A 974 -1.04 -31.71 -22.24
C ALA A 974 -2.44 -32.38 -22.18
N ALA A 975 -2.61 -33.48 -21.43
CA ALA A 975 -3.90 -34.13 -21.28
C ALA A 975 -4.82 -33.32 -20.36
N ASP A 976 -4.29 -32.86 -19.22
CA ASP A 976 -5.01 -32.00 -18.28
C ASP A 976 -5.51 -30.71 -18.96
N MET A 977 -4.68 -30.08 -19.80
CA MET A 977 -5.09 -28.87 -20.53
C MET A 977 -6.28 -29.12 -21.47
N LEU A 978 -6.21 -30.19 -22.27
CA LEU A 978 -7.30 -30.57 -23.18
C LEU A 978 -8.58 -30.93 -22.42
N GLU A 979 -8.44 -31.52 -21.24
CA GLU A 979 -9.59 -31.88 -20.39
C GLU A 979 -10.24 -30.64 -19.77
N VAL A 980 -9.47 -29.67 -19.27
CA VAL A 980 -10.00 -28.38 -18.78
C VAL A 980 -10.71 -27.60 -19.89
N VAL A 981 -10.18 -27.60 -21.13
CA VAL A 981 -10.92 -27.06 -22.30
C VAL A 981 -12.26 -27.78 -22.47
N SER A 982 -12.28 -29.11 -22.39
CA SER A 982 -13.51 -29.89 -22.56
C SER A 982 -14.58 -29.61 -21.49
N TRP A 983 -14.18 -29.26 -20.26
CA TRP A 983 -15.10 -28.84 -19.19
C TRP A 983 -15.73 -27.47 -19.48
N LEU A 984 -14.95 -26.51 -20.00
CA LEU A 984 -15.47 -25.22 -20.46
C LEU A 984 -16.42 -25.41 -21.65
N GLU A 985 -16.07 -26.29 -22.60
CA GLU A 985 -16.95 -26.64 -23.72
C GLU A 985 -18.24 -27.34 -23.28
N GLU A 986 -18.21 -28.21 -22.28
CA GLU A 986 -19.40 -28.83 -21.72
C GLU A 986 -20.30 -27.79 -21.04
N HIS A 987 -19.71 -26.89 -20.26
CA HIS A 987 -20.46 -25.86 -19.56
C HIS A 987 -21.22 -24.95 -20.53
N GLN A 988 -20.59 -24.45 -21.61
CA GLN A 988 -21.26 -23.60 -22.61
C GLN A 988 -22.36 -24.33 -23.43
N ARG A 989 -22.37 -25.67 -23.49
CA ARG A 989 -23.48 -26.43 -24.10
C ARG A 989 -24.72 -26.46 -23.20
N GLN A 990 -24.52 -26.31 -21.89
CA GLN A 990 -25.56 -26.42 -20.86
C GLN A 990 -26.02 -25.04 -20.35
N HIS A 991 -25.12 -24.05 -20.32
CA HIS A 991 -25.32 -22.72 -19.75
C HIS A 991 -24.91 -21.64 -20.76
N SER A 992 -25.35 -20.41 -20.55
CA SER A 992 -25.19 -19.30 -21.52
C SER A 992 -24.59 -18.03 -20.92
N ASP A 993 -24.23 -18.09 -19.65
CA ASP A 993 -23.46 -17.13 -18.85
C ASP A 993 -21.97 -17.12 -19.22
N LEU A 994 -21.43 -18.23 -19.73
CA LEU A 994 -20.07 -18.31 -20.24
C LEU A 994 -20.03 -19.02 -21.60
N LYS A 995 -19.39 -18.38 -22.59
CA LYS A 995 -19.23 -18.92 -23.95
C LYS A 995 -17.80 -18.75 -24.45
N ILE A 996 -17.26 -19.77 -25.09
CA ILE A 996 -15.94 -19.70 -25.73
C ILE A 996 -16.05 -18.90 -27.02
N CYS A 997 -15.24 -17.85 -27.15
CA CYS A 997 -15.15 -17.00 -28.34
C CYS A 997 -14.04 -17.48 -29.27
N GLU A 998 -12.90 -17.84 -28.71
CA GLU A 998 -11.71 -18.30 -29.44
C GLU A 998 -10.81 -19.12 -28.52
N ILE A 999 -10.08 -20.08 -29.10
CA ILE A 999 -8.94 -20.75 -28.46
C ILE A 999 -7.68 -20.36 -29.23
N VAL A 1000 -6.85 -19.52 -28.62
CA VAL A 1000 -5.53 -19.15 -29.15
C VAL A 1000 -4.50 -20.16 -28.66
N ASN A 1001 -3.98 -20.95 -29.60
CA ASN A 1001 -3.11 -22.08 -29.32
C ASN A 1001 -1.62 -21.73 -29.52
N GLY A 1002 -0.88 -21.57 -28.42
CA GLY A 1002 0.57 -21.32 -28.43
C GLY A 1002 1.42 -22.55 -28.77
N PHE A 1003 0.80 -23.73 -28.94
CA PHE A 1003 1.46 -25.00 -29.25
C PHE A 1003 1.50 -25.35 -30.75
N GLY A 1004 0.80 -24.61 -31.61
CA GLY A 1004 0.73 -24.89 -33.05
C GLY A 1004 2.01 -24.57 -33.84
N LYS A 1005 2.20 -25.27 -34.98
CA LYS A 1005 3.30 -25.04 -35.93
C LYS A 1005 3.05 -23.82 -36.82
N GLU A 1006 3.71 -22.70 -36.54
CA GLU A 1006 3.84 -21.57 -37.49
C GLU A 1006 5.32 -21.15 -37.67
N GLU A 1007 5.65 -20.62 -38.85
CA GLU A 1007 7.00 -20.22 -39.24
C GLU A 1007 7.37 -18.83 -38.69
N GLY A 1008 8.18 -18.79 -37.62
CA GLY A 1008 9.04 -17.65 -37.30
C GLY A 1008 8.85 -16.98 -35.94
N GLY A 1009 9.84 -17.16 -35.06
CA GLY A 1009 9.98 -16.41 -33.81
C GLY A 1009 9.40 -17.12 -32.57
N ALA A 1010 10.04 -16.92 -31.42
CA ALA A 1010 9.59 -17.52 -30.16
C ALA A 1010 8.21 -16.97 -29.77
N ARG A 1011 7.25 -17.88 -29.59
CA ARG A 1011 5.90 -17.57 -29.10
C ARG A 1011 5.74 -18.05 -27.67
N TRP A 1012 4.90 -17.33 -26.93
CA TRP A 1012 4.30 -17.78 -25.68
C TRP A 1012 3.72 -19.20 -25.81
N ARG A 1013 4.04 -20.09 -24.85
CA ARG A 1013 3.75 -21.53 -24.88
C ARG A 1013 2.64 -21.90 -23.89
N GLY A 1014 1.38 -21.81 -24.31
CA GLY A 1014 0.19 -22.15 -23.53
C GLY A 1014 -1.09 -22.20 -24.37
N LEU A 1015 -2.24 -22.43 -23.74
CA LEU A 1015 -3.56 -22.21 -24.36
C LEU A 1015 -4.26 -21.00 -23.75
N LYS A 1016 -4.79 -20.12 -24.59
CA LYS A 1016 -5.63 -18.99 -24.18
C LYS A 1016 -7.05 -19.26 -24.66
N VAL A 1017 -7.96 -19.49 -23.72
CA VAL A 1017 -9.39 -19.62 -24.01
C VAL A 1017 -10.03 -18.25 -23.73
N LEU A 1018 -10.38 -17.54 -24.78
CA LEU A 1018 -11.11 -16.27 -24.68
C LEU A 1018 -12.60 -16.59 -24.51
N VAL A 1019 -13.20 -16.06 -23.45
CA VAL A 1019 -14.59 -16.34 -23.09
C VAL A 1019 -15.41 -15.06 -22.95
N LEU A 1020 -16.61 -15.05 -23.52
CA LEU A 1020 -17.63 -14.04 -23.23
C LEU A 1020 -18.35 -14.47 -21.96
N PHE A 1021 -18.19 -13.66 -20.91
CA PHE A 1021 -18.85 -13.82 -19.62
C PHE A 1021 -20.02 -12.84 -19.49
N GLU A 1022 -21.15 -13.30 -18.97
CA GLU A 1022 -22.35 -12.50 -18.66
C GLU A 1022 -22.73 -12.71 -17.19
N ASP A 1023 -22.59 -11.67 -16.36
CA ASP A 1023 -23.06 -11.72 -14.98
C ASP A 1023 -24.59 -11.62 -14.93
N ARG A 1024 -25.23 -12.69 -14.45
CA ARG A 1024 -26.68 -12.79 -14.26
C ARG A 1024 -26.97 -12.69 -12.77
N GLY A 1025 -26.98 -11.45 -12.28
CA GLY A 1025 -27.13 -11.09 -10.87
C GLY A 1025 -28.02 -12.05 -10.07
N GLY A 1026 -27.39 -12.81 -9.18
CA GLY A 1026 -28.01 -13.97 -8.54
C GLY A 1026 -29.18 -13.60 -7.64
N GLY A 1027 -30.40 -13.92 -8.08
CA GLY A 1027 -31.61 -13.85 -7.26
C GLY A 1027 -31.56 -14.87 -6.12
N GLY A 1028 -31.05 -14.46 -4.95
CA GLY A 1028 -31.08 -15.26 -3.74
C GLY A 1028 -32.50 -15.46 -3.23
N GLY A 1029 -33.04 -16.66 -3.41
CA GLY A 1029 -34.38 -17.02 -2.95
C GLY A 1029 -34.45 -17.17 -1.43
N GLY A 1030 -34.76 -16.09 -0.71
CA GLY A 1030 -35.22 -16.10 0.68
C GLY A 1030 -36.73 -15.92 0.74
N GLY A 1031 -37.48 -16.98 1.05
CA GLY A 1031 -38.94 -16.90 1.16
C GLY A 1031 -39.39 -16.16 2.42
N GLY A 1032 -40.21 -15.13 2.25
CA GLY A 1032 -40.91 -14.41 3.32
C GLY A 1032 -42.30 -13.98 2.86
N GLU A 1033 -43.35 -14.52 3.48
CA GLU A 1033 -44.74 -14.22 3.16
C GLU A 1033 -45.13 -12.79 3.62
N GLY A 1034 -45.93 -12.06 2.84
CA GLY A 1034 -46.16 -10.63 3.13
C GLY A 1034 -47.24 -9.88 2.33
N GLY A 1035 -48.41 -10.48 2.10
CA GLY A 1035 -49.70 -9.77 1.96
C GLY A 1035 -49.88 -8.56 1.00
N GLY A 1036 -50.44 -8.85 -0.19
CA GLY A 1036 -51.72 -8.26 -0.64
C GLY A 1036 -51.84 -6.78 -1.07
N GLY A 1037 -52.04 -6.56 -2.37
CA GLY A 1037 -52.59 -5.33 -2.94
C GLY A 1037 -52.66 -5.40 -4.47
N GLY A 1038 -53.85 -5.40 -5.09
CA GLY A 1038 -54.03 -5.77 -6.50
C GLY A 1038 -54.78 -4.77 -7.38
N GLY A 1039 -54.62 -4.92 -8.70
CA GLY A 1039 -55.29 -4.13 -9.75
C GLY A 1039 -54.49 -2.87 -10.15
N VAL A 1040 -54.37 -2.49 -11.43
CA VAL A 1040 -55.04 -2.93 -12.65
C VAL A 1040 -54.04 -2.93 -13.81
N GLY A 1041 -54.08 -3.95 -14.69
CA GLY A 1041 -53.24 -4.02 -15.88
C GLY A 1041 -54.00 -3.71 -17.18
N CYS A 1042 -53.32 -3.05 -18.11
CA CYS A 1042 -53.64 -3.04 -19.55
C CYS A 1042 -52.35 -3.28 -20.35
N PRO A 1043 -52.38 -3.97 -21.51
CA PRO A 1043 -51.18 -4.60 -22.07
C PRO A 1043 -50.47 -3.81 -23.17
N GLY A 1044 -49.13 -3.82 -23.12
CA GLY A 1044 -48.28 -4.11 -24.27
C GLY A 1044 -47.99 -3.01 -25.32
N ARG A 1045 -46.75 -2.49 -25.27
CA ARG A 1045 -45.78 -2.68 -26.37
C ARG A 1045 -44.35 -2.51 -25.83
N GLY A 1046 -43.50 -3.49 -26.08
CA GLY A 1046 -42.20 -3.60 -25.42
C GLY A 1046 -41.04 -2.93 -26.16
N GLY A 1047 -40.21 -2.23 -25.40
CA GLY A 1047 -38.77 -2.08 -25.63
C GLY A 1047 -38.10 -2.49 -24.32
N GLY A 1048 -37.30 -3.57 -24.33
CA GLY A 1048 -36.91 -4.26 -23.09
C GLY A 1048 -35.83 -3.53 -22.30
N GLY A 1049 -36.22 -2.91 -21.17
CA GLY A 1049 -35.28 -2.62 -20.08
C GLY A 1049 -34.90 -3.91 -19.36
N GLY A 1050 -33.71 -4.43 -19.64
CA GLY A 1050 -33.11 -5.57 -18.92
C GLY A 1050 -32.21 -5.07 -17.79
N GLY A 1051 -32.44 -5.55 -16.57
CA GLY A 1051 -31.68 -5.08 -15.41
C GLY A 1051 -30.30 -5.72 -15.25
N GLY A 1052 -29.35 -4.95 -14.70
CA GLY A 1052 -28.30 -5.42 -13.78
C GLY A 1052 -27.13 -6.24 -14.32
N GLY A 1053 -27.22 -6.87 -15.49
CA GLY A 1053 -26.17 -7.77 -16.00
C GLY A 1053 -25.11 -7.08 -16.87
N GLY A 1054 -23.83 -7.28 -16.55
CA GLY A 1054 -22.69 -6.84 -17.36
C GLY A 1054 -22.09 -7.98 -18.18
N ARG A 1055 -21.54 -7.66 -19.36
CA ARG A 1055 -20.86 -8.61 -20.24
C ARG A 1055 -19.44 -8.17 -20.55
N ILE A 1056 -18.48 -9.10 -20.58
CA ILE A 1056 -17.08 -8.82 -20.86
C ILE A 1056 -16.41 -10.02 -21.54
N ILE A 1057 -15.44 -9.79 -22.44
CA ILE A 1057 -14.51 -10.84 -22.84
C ILE A 1057 -13.39 -10.92 -21.80
N GLY A 1058 -13.14 -12.11 -21.27
CA GLY A 1058 -12.04 -12.43 -20.36
C GLY A 1058 -11.17 -13.57 -20.87
N GLU A 1059 -9.99 -13.74 -20.28
CA GLU A 1059 -8.98 -14.72 -20.70
C GLU A 1059 -8.76 -15.82 -19.65
N VAL A 1060 -8.96 -17.09 -20.04
CA VAL A 1060 -8.56 -18.26 -19.24
C VAL A 1060 -7.27 -18.82 -19.84
N GLN A 1061 -6.15 -18.71 -19.12
CA GLN A 1061 -4.87 -19.27 -19.53
C GLN A 1061 -4.68 -20.67 -18.97
N LEU A 1062 -4.34 -21.64 -19.82
CA LEU A 1062 -3.87 -22.96 -19.41
C LEU A 1062 -2.38 -23.07 -19.71
N GLN A 1063 -1.57 -23.36 -18.68
CA GLN A 1063 -0.11 -23.53 -18.81
C GLN A 1063 0.35 -24.79 -18.09
N ASP A 1064 1.46 -25.36 -18.57
CA ASP A 1064 2.16 -26.47 -17.92
C ASP A 1064 2.91 -25.96 -16.69
N LYS A 1065 3.01 -26.77 -15.62
CA LYS A 1065 3.66 -26.39 -14.35
C LYS A 1065 5.10 -25.88 -14.53
N GLU A 1066 5.90 -26.55 -15.36
CA GLU A 1066 7.31 -26.17 -15.59
C GLU A 1066 7.39 -24.93 -16.49
N LEU A 1067 6.59 -24.89 -17.57
CA LEU A 1067 6.51 -23.71 -18.44
C LEU A 1067 6.02 -22.46 -17.69
N PHE A 1068 5.03 -22.58 -16.80
CA PHE A 1068 4.54 -21.47 -15.98
C PHE A 1068 5.63 -20.94 -15.05
N ALA A 1069 6.38 -21.83 -14.38
CA ALA A 1069 7.49 -21.44 -13.52
C ALA A 1069 8.57 -20.68 -14.29
N LEU A 1070 8.99 -21.20 -15.45
CA LEU A 1070 9.98 -20.56 -16.33
C LEU A 1070 9.48 -19.20 -16.85
N ASN A 1071 8.25 -19.15 -17.39
CA ASN A 1071 7.61 -17.93 -17.88
C ASN A 1071 7.54 -16.84 -16.80
N SER A 1072 7.20 -17.21 -15.56
CA SER A 1072 7.14 -16.29 -14.41
C SER A 1072 8.51 -15.70 -14.07
N ARG A 1073 9.56 -16.52 -14.00
CA ARG A 1073 10.94 -16.04 -13.76
C ARG A 1073 11.43 -15.12 -14.89
N MET A 1074 11.28 -15.56 -16.14
CA MET A 1074 11.67 -14.77 -17.32
C MET A 1074 10.92 -13.43 -17.39
N CYS A 1075 9.64 -13.38 -17.03
CA CYS A 1075 8.87 -12.13 -17.01
C CYS A 1075 9.43 -11.13 -15.99
N ARG A 1076 9.80 -11.58 -14.78
CA ARG A 1076 10.39 -10.70 -13.75
C ARG A 1076 11.78 -10.19 -14.14
N LEU A 1077 12.62 -11.04 -14.76
CA LEU A 1077 13.92 -10.64 -15.29
C LEU A 1077 13.81 -9.71 -16.51
N ALA A 1078 12.82 -9.92 -17.38
CA ALA A 1078 12.61 -9.07 -18.57
C ALA A 1078 12.31 -7.61 -18.21
N THR A 1079 11.65 -7.34 -17.08
CA THR A 1079 11.48 -5.98 -16.54
C THR A 1079 12.84 -5.36 -16.20
N MET A 1080 13.70 -6.07 -15.46
CA MET A 1080 15.05 -5.61 -15.11
C MET A 1080 15.94 -5.37 -16.32
N ILE A 1081 15.86 -6.23 -17.33
CA ILE A 1081 16.60 -6.11 -18.60
C ILE A 1081 16.21 -4.84 -19.38
N ARG A 1082 14.98 -4.33 -19.18
CA ARG A 1082 14.46 -3.13 -19.85
C ARG A 1082 14.72 -1.83 -19.10
N SER A 1083 14.78 -1.88 -17.77
CA SER A 1083 15.05 -0.69 -16.96
C SER A 1083 16.46 -0.14 -17.25
N PRO A 1084 16.60 1.17 -17.52
CA PRO A 1084 17.90 1.80 -17.73
C PRO A 1084 18.67 2.01 -16.42
N THR A 1085 17.98 2.03 -15.28
CA THR A 1085 18.56 2.15 -13.93
C THR A 1085 17.86 1.20 -12.95
N MET A 1086 18.55 0.82 -11.86
CA MET A 1086 17.94 0.04 -10.78
C MET A 1086 16.79 0.80 -10.09
N GLU A 1087 16.86 2.13 -10.01
CA GLU A 1087 15.77 2.95 -9.44
C GLU A 1087 14.47 2.86 -10.26
N GLU A 1088 14.56 2.85 -11.60
CA GLU A 1088 13.38 2.67 -12.46
C GLU A 1088 12.83 1.24 -12.41
N TYR A 1089 13.72 0.25 -12.26
CA TYR A 1089 13.31 -1.13 -12.00
C TYR A 1089 12.56 -1.25 -10.66
N LEU A 1090 13.12 -0.73 -9.57
CA LEU A 1090 12.51 -0.81 -8.23
C LEU A 1090 11.18 -0.07 -8.18
N LYS A 1091 11.05 1.13 -8.77
CA LYS A 1091 9.75 1.82 -8.90
C LYS A 1091 8.73 1.00 -9.69
N THR A 1092 9.17 0.25 -10.69
CA THR A 1092 8.30 -0.64 -11.48
C THR A 1092 7.92 -1.90 -10.70
N LEU A 1093 8.82 -2.41 -9.86
CA LEU A 1093 8.59 -3.55 -8.97
C LEU A 1093 7.64 -3.18 -7.82
N GLU A 1094 7.87 -2.07 -7.14
CA GLU A 1094 7.02 -1.52 -6.08
C GLU A 1094 5.59 -1.28 -6.59
N ALA A 1095 5.44 -0.63 -7.76
CA ALA A 1095 4.15 -0.45 -8.40
C ALA A 1095 3.45 -1.76 -8.85
N VAL A 1096 4.13 -2.91 -8.79
CA VAL A 1096 3.59 -4.25 -9.05
C VAL A 1096 3.39 -5.06 -7.75
N GLU A 1097 4.11 -4.72 -6.68
CA GLU A 1097 3.96 -5.31 -5.34
C GLU A 1097 2.86 -4.62 -4.50
N GLU A 1098 2.55 -3.35 -4.79
CA GLU A 1098 1.38 -2.63 -4.26
C GLU A 1098 0.04 -3.07 -4.89
N GLN A 1099 0.03 -4.00 -5.86
CA GLN A 1099 -1.14 -4.46 -6.64
C GLN A 1099 -1.58 -5.91 -6.36
#